data_AF-A0A143XWB8-F1
#
_entry.id   AF-A0A143XWB8-F1
#
_cell.length_a   1.000
_cell.length_b   1.000
_cell.length_c   1.000
_cell.angle_alpha   90.00
_cell.angle_beta   90.00
_cell.angle_gamma   90.00
#
_symmetry.space_group_name_H-M   'P 1'
#
loop_
_entity.id
_entity.type
_entity.pdbx_description
1 polymer ?
#
loop_
_entity_poly.entity_id
_entity_poly.type
_entity_poly.pdbx_seq_one_letter_code
_entity_poly.pdbx_strand_id
1 'polypeptide(L)'
;MGSFNFYINVDQCLNMSNFDMFFYKLQSEQKFHLSNVQFFDDEGKHSLKSAFYEIRSYMDKMPFLVQDYRLIFGMRETLCREISWKKTILYRLLKIYYGLRDANIYIKSRDAADKNVSVIMLYDTDFTVDSDNPNELKYNLVRDLALLMNYIGVEIQNELTEEEIIDGFRIFLDSKEQEFYEDTVTRRFAEEYIKWVDRRGISKRGAVGTDMEELLAVVEEEESRADSKRGTKRNVHNILYTLIMFTSECAGHYCVFTKEISKYSLDQNLLALLSIVDYITSDLHLEKEDGNLRTNKTLQEESRRNWERANNDTGIQQRYGMMIAEYKARLQTALSENIRRGGKFEGDMPAPSYFSPERLHGSRELKLKDKDIYQKEFNEILQQFLKDSTNRKIAELSWQKTYKNLKDKLESMDEELQLYARDISVKYKSQLEDRKTKKVYRDDTGENYSLGDVDKKIEFCKRQQIKLLDKLKKPQMNPSLTFQDQLNFEHTLEQCNLEVTFFVKCHKMVKLLNFFLLILIGGGIFCLHYIIMQGYLFSDVEKLSAFLLYIGAVFILFLTAWKAPYYYFKKKNERVLKELKDKMEEFIKGYFKKKENFQDYINTINELDAVTSHIDRLQAIKESLSVTSRRRLWHKVQIQEHLRKSGYFDSLMYSLNYSGDYRNRHKSVSLDEKKDVIHNRLYWPQGEQEGEYA
;
A
#
# COMPACT_ATOMS: atom_id res chain seq x y z
N MET A 1 -4.84 35.74 8.46
CA MET A 1 -4.38 34.34 8.64
C MET A 1 -3.91 34.20 10.08
N GLY A 2 -3.98 33.01 10.69
CA GLY A 2 -3.57 32.81 12.09
C GLY A 2 -2.06 32.57 12.21
N SER A 3 -1.48 32.81 13.39
CA SER A 3 -0.06 32.61 13.66
C SER A 3 0.33 31.13 13.74
N PHE A 4 1.47 30.75 13.16
CA PHE A 4 2.15 29.48 13.38
C PHE A 4 2.95 29.52 14.68
N ASN A 5 2.70 28.56 15.57
CA ASN A 5 3.33 28.48 16.88
C ASN A 5 4.47 27.44 16.88
N PHE A 6 5.71 27.89 17.10
CA PHE A 6 6.82 27.01 17.46
C PHE A 6 6.91 26.93 18.98
N TYR A 7 6.69 25.76 19.55
CA TYR A 7 6.89 25.50 20.96
C TYR A 7 8.22 24.76 21.16
N ILE A 8 9.17 25.41 21.84
CA ILE A 8 10.46 24.87 22.20
C ILE A 8 10.41 24.50 23.67
N ASN A 9 10.37 23.20 23.94
CA ASN A 9 10.30 22.64 25.29
C ASN A 9 11.72 22.36 25.79
N VAL A 10 12.29 23.30 26.52
CA VAL A 10 13.67 23.28 27.02
C VAL A 10 13.74 22.41 28.28
N ASP A 11 14.72 21.53 28.35
CA ASP A 11 14.89 20.50 29.40
C ASP A 11 13.64 19.65 29.61
N GLN A 12 12.87 19.49 28.53
CA GLN A 12 11.55 18.87 28.56
C GLN A 12 10.63 19.48 29.64
N CYS A 13 10.76 20.78 29.95
CA CYS A 13 10.12 21.42 31.09
C CYS A 13 8.66 20.96 31.31
N LEU A 14 7.86 20.82 30.24
CA LEU A 14 6.53 20.21 30.22
C LEU A 14 6.57 18.77 29.68
N ASN A 15 5.89 17.83 30.33
CA ASN A 15 5.65 16.51 29.74
C ASN A 15 4.49 16.57 28.72
N MET A 16 4.83 16.70 27.44
CA MET A 16 3.86 16.89 26.35
C MET A 16 3.12 15.59 25.92
N SER A 17 3.50 14.42 26.44
CA SER A 17 3.01 13.12 25.96
C SER A 17 1.51 12.87 26.21
N ASN A 18 0.96 13.48 27.26
CA ASN A 18 -0.46 13.41 27.63
C ASN A 18 -1.30 14.58 27.08
N PHE A 19 -0.66 15.62 26.55
CA PHE A 19 -1.32 16.83 26.04
C PHE A 19 -1.38 16.86 24.51
N ASP A 20 -0.84 15.85 23.84
CA ASP A 20 -0.85 15.68 22.38
C ASP A 20 -2.24 15.87 21.76
N MET A 21 -3.30 15.42 22.45
CA MET A 21 -4.69 15.59 22.02
C MET A 21 -5.12 17.06 21.85
N PHE A 22 -4.56 18.00 22.63
CA PHE A 22 -4.88 19.43 22.50
C PHE A 22 -4.19 20.08 21.30
N PHE A 23 -3.02 19.55 20.90
CA PHE A 23 -2.24 20.07 19.78
C PHE A 23 -2.55 19.36 18.45
N TYR A 24 -3.20 18.20 18.48
CA TYR A 24 -3.48 17.38 17.31
C TYR A 24 -4.13 18.16 16.16
N LYS A 25 -5.14 19.00 16.48
CA LYS A 25 -5.80 19.84 15.48
C LYS A 25 -4.82 20.82 14.84
N LEU A 26 -4.05 21.56 15.65
CA LEU A 26 -3.07 22.53 15.17
C LEU A 26 -1.95 21.86 14.35
N GLN A 27 -1.51 20.67 14.75
CA GLN A 27 -0.54 19.88 13.98
C GLN A 27 -1.12 19.43 12.64
N SER A 28 -2.37 18.96 12.61
CA SER A 28 -3.04 18.54 11.37
C SER A 28 -3.28 19.71 10.40
N GLU A 29 -3.48 20.91 10.94
CA GLU A 29 -3.62 22.16 10.18
C GLU A 29 -2.28 22.81 9.83
N GLN A 30 -1.14 22.19 10.20
CA GLN A 30 0.21 22.73 10.00
C GLN A 30 0.39 24.13 10.59
N LYS A 31 -0.13 24.35 11.81
CA LYS A 31 -0.03 25.62 12.56
C LYS A 31 0.82 25.50 13.84
N PHE A 32 1.34 24.31 14.14
CA PHE A 32 2.08 24.05 15.37
C PHE A 32 3.25 23.11 15.13
N HIS A 33 4.39 23.44 15.71
CA HIS A 33 5.58 22.59 15.74
C HIS A 33 6.15 22.53 17.16
N LEU A 34 6.55 21.33 17.59
CA LEU A 34 7.15 21.08 18.90
C LEU A 34 8.58 20.57 18.74
N SER A 35 9.54 21.30 19.31
CA SER A 35 10.93 20.87 19.43
C SER A 35 11.26 20.65 20.91
N ASN A 36 11.76 19.46 21.26
CA ASN A 36 12.30 19.21 22.60
C ASN A 36 13.81 19.45 22.57
N VAL A 37 14.28 20.31 23.48
CA VAL A 37 15.68 20.73 23.58
C VAL A 37 16.20 20.37 24.96
N GLN A 38 17.45 19.90 25.06
CA GLN A 38 18.18 19.84 26.32
C GLN A 38 19.04 21.11 26.40
N PHE A 39 18.76 21.95 27.40
CA PHE A 39 19.65 23.04 27.78
C PHE A 39 20.89 22.39 28.41
N PHE A 40 22.06 23.00 28.26
CA PHE A 40 23.39 22.50 28.66
C PHE A 40 24.16 21.61 27.66
N ASP A 41 23.49 20.88 26.76
CA ASP A 41 24.18 20.26 25.60
C ASP A 41 24.20 21.24 24.41
N ASP A 42 25.33 21.93 24.22
CA ASP A 42 25.53 22.85 23.10
C ASP A 42 25.78 22.11 21.76
N GLU A 43 25.94 20.78 21.81
CA GLU A 43 26.17 19.92 20.65
C GLU A 43 25.18 18.75 20.59
N GLY A 44 24.65 18.45 19.39
CA GLY A 44 23.79 17.28 19.14
C GLY A 44 22.42 17.58 18.54
N LYS A 45 21.66 16.52 18.27
CA LYS A 45 20.35 16.59 17.56
C LYS A 45 19.25 17.30 18.37
N HIS A 46 19.35 17.29 19.70
CA HIS A 46 18.40 17.91 20.63
C HIS A 46 18.92 19.21 21.25
N SER A 47 19.88 19.87 20.60
CA SER A 47 20.44 21.16 21.05
C SER A 47 19.56 22.34 20.64
N LEU A 48 19.74 23.47 21.34
CA LEU A 48 19.08 24.74 21.00
C LEU A 48 19.44 25.19 19.58
N LYS A 49 20.70 24.98 19.17
CA LYS A 49 21.20 25.24 17.82
C LYS A 49 20.44 24.44 16.77
N SER A 50 20.23 23.14 17.01
CA SER A 50 19.44 22.26 16.13
C SER A 50 18.00 22.76 15.96
N ALA A 51 17.34 23.12 17.07
CA ALA A 51 15.98 23.67 17.04
C ALA A 51 15.89 24.98 16.25
N PHE A 52 16.88 25.87 16.36
CA PHE A 52 16.91 27.11 15.58
C PHE A 52 17.09 26.88 14.08
N TYR A 53 17.94 25.93 13.67
CA TYR A 53 18.05 25.55 12.27
C TYR A 53 16.79 24.86 11.74
N GLU A 54 16.11 24.07 12.58
CA GLU A 54 14.81 23.49 12.25
C GLU A 54 13.78 24.59 12.00
N ILE A 55 13.62 25.55 12.92
CA ILE A 55 12.74 26.72 12.76
C ILE A 55 13.09 27.46 11.47
N ARG A 56 14.37 27.72 11.21
CA ARG A 56 14.82 28.38 9.98
C ARG A 56 14.39 27.60 8.73
N SER A 57 14.57 26.28 8.72
CA SER A 57 14.15 25.43 7.61
C SER A 57 12.64 25.48 7.37
N TYR A 58 11.84 25.52 8.44
CA TYR A 58 10.38 25.68 8.33
C TYR A 58 10.01 27.05 7.74
N MET A 59 10.65 28.11 8.21
CA MET A 59 10.45 29.47 7.69
C MET A 59 10.85 29.60 6.21
N ASP A 60 11.88 28.88 5.75
CA ASP A 60 12.31 28.87 4.35
C ASP A 60 11.35 28.08 3.43
N LYS A 61 10.67 27.05 3.96
CA LYS A 61 9.74 26.19 3.20
C LYS A 61 8.35 26.78 3.03
N MET A 62 7.90 27.62 3.96
CA MET A 62 6.55 28.19 3.95
C MET A 62 6.62 29.71 3.81
N PRO A 63 6.37 30.27 2.60
CA PRO A 63 6.45 31.70 2.34
C PRO A 63 5.19 32.42 2.83
N PHE A 64 4.89 32.30 4.12
CA PHE A 64 3.91 33.16 4.79
C PHE A 64 4.55 34.52 5.11
N LEU A 65 3.71 35.52 5.35
CA LEU A 65 4.20 36.83 5.77
C LEU A 65 4.94 36.65 7.10
N VAL A 66 6.07 37.32 7.24
CA VAL A 66 6.99 37.25 8.39
C VAL A 66 6.31 37.56 9.73
N GLN A 67 5.11 38.15 9.68
CA GLN A 67 4.20 38.54 10.75
C GLN A 67 3.42 37.37 11.39
N ASP A 68 3.56 36.15 10.84
CA ASP A 68 2.72 35.00 11.18
C ASP A 68 3.40 33.97 12.12
N TYR A 69 4.54 34.28 12.76
CA TYR A 69 5.28 33.28 13.58
C TYR A 69 5.47 33.70 15.03
N ARG A 70 5.16 32.79 15.96
CA ARG A 70 5.41 32.95 17.39
C ARG A 70 6.33 31.85 17.90
N LEU A 71 7.45 32.26 18.50
CA LEU A 71 8.37 31.35 19.19
C LEU A 71 8.03 31.34 20.67
N ILE A 72 7.72 30.17 21.22
CA ILE A 72 7.34 30.00 22.62
C ILE A 72 8.33 29.05 23.27
N PHE A 73 9.12 29.54 24.21
CA PHE A 73 10.06 28.73 24.98
C PHE A 73 9.44 28.40 26.33
N GLY A 74 9.25 27.12 26.61
CA GLY A 74 8.99 26.67 27.98
C GLY A 74 10.30 26.26 28.62
N MET A 75 10.61 26.79 29.80
CA MET A 75 11.80 26.40 30.56
C MET A 75 11.55 26.50 32.07
N ARG A 76 12.35 25.77 32.85
CA ARG A 76 12.33 25.87 34.32
C ARG A 76 13.36 26.85 34.81
N GLU A 77 13.04 27.56 35.87
CA GLU A 77 14.06 28.32 36.58
C GLU A 77 14.95 27.36 37.40
N THR A 78 16.26 27.49 37.29
CA THR A 78 17.20 26.70 38.10
C THR A 78 17.33 27.34 39.48
N LEU A 79 16.75 26.71 40.50
CA LEU A 79 17.03 27.02 41.90
C LEU A 79 18.46 26.57 42.24
N CYS A 80 19.43 27.47 42.11
CA CYS A 80 20.75 27.30 42.70
C CYS A 80 20.93 28.29 43.85
N ARG A 81 21.38 27.76 44.99
CA ARG A 81 21.74 28.56 46.19
C ARG A 81 22.87 29.56 45.91
N GLU A 82 23.68 29.30 44.89
CA GLU A 82 24.69 30.24 44.39
C GLU A 82 24.12 31.10 43.26
N ILE A 83 23.99 32.38 43.55
CA ILE A 83 23.51 33.38 42.60
C ILE A 83 24.65 33.69 41.61
N SER A 84 24.72 32.94 40.50
CA SER A 84 25.74 33.13 39.46
C SER A 84 25.15 33.76 38.19
N TRP A 85 25.89 34.67 37.54
CA TRP A 85 25.49 35.33 36.28
C TRP A 85 24.96 34.37 35.21
N LYS A 86 25.64 33.23 34.96
CA LYS A 86 25.27 32.24 33.94
C LYS A 86 23.93 31.54 34.19
N LYS A 87 23.38 31.63 35.41
CA LYS A 87 22.09 31.04 35.79
C LYS A 87 20.94 32.05 35.77
N THR A 88 21.22 33.32 35.48
CA THR A 88 20.22 34.39 35.40
C THR A 88 19.26 34.21 34.22
N ILE A 89 18.09 34.83 34.30
CA ILE A 89 17.12 34.84 33.20
C ILE A 89 17.71 35.63 32.03
N LEU A 90 18.35 36.79 32.29
CA LEU A 90 18.96 37.60 31.25
C LEU A 90 20.01 36.82 30.46
N TYR A 91 20.90 36.06 31.11
CA TYR A 91 21.88 35.24 30.40
C TYR A 91 21.23 34.24 29.44
N ARG A 92 20.12 33.61 29.86
CA ARG A 92 19.35 32.67 29.03
C ARG A 92 18.69 33.38 27.85
N LEU A 93 18.12 34.56 28.06
CA LEU A 93 17.54 35.39 27.00
C LEU A 93 18.62 35.78 25.97
N LEU A 94 19.80 36.18 26.44
CA LEU A 94 20.94 36.49 25.56
C LEU A 94 21.44 35.26 24.79
N LYS A 95 21.48 34.08 25.43
CA LYS A 95 21.82 32.82 24.74
C LYS A 95 20.83 32.51 23.61
N ILE A 96 19.52 32.67 23.85
CA ILE A 96 18.49 32.51 22.81
C ILE A 96 18.66 33.57 21.70
N TYR A 97 18.88 34.83 22.08
CA TYR A 97 19.07 35.93 21.13
C TYR A 97 20.24 35.68 20.18
N TYR A 98 21.42 35.34 20.70
CA TYR A 98 22.60 35.09 19.89
C TYR A 98 22.48 33.81 19.06
N GLY A 99 21.87 32.76 19.60
CA GLY A 99 21.66 31.53 18.84
C GLY A 99 20.66 31.71 17.69
N LEU A 100 19.59 32.50 17.87
CA LEU A 100 18.67 32.85 16.78
C LEU A 100 19.40 33.63 15.67
N ARG A 101 20.28 34.58 16.04
CA ARG A 101 21.10 35.32 15.07
C ARG A 101 22.06 34.40 14.31
N ASP A 102 22.68 33.45 14.96
CA ASP A 102 23.56 32.45 14.32
C ASP A 102 22.80 31.56 13.31
N ALA A 103 21.50 31.33 13.54
CA ALA A 103 20.60 30.66 12.60
C ALA A 103 20.01 31.59 11.52
N ASN A 104 20.49 32.84 11.42
CA ASN A 104 19.95 33.88 10.54
C ASN A 104 18.45 34.19 10.79
N ILE A 105 18.04 34.13 12.05
CA ILE A 105 16.72 34.57 12.51
C ILE A 105 16.93 35.89 13.27
N TYR A 106 16.64 37.01 12.61
CA TYR A 106 16.82 38.34 13.18
C TYR A 106 15.49 38.89 13.71
N ILE A 107 15.50 39.31 14.97
CA ILE A 107 14.44 40.08 15.61
C ILE A 107 14.87 41.55 15.46
N LYS A 108 14.08 42.40 14.75
CA LYS A 108 14.43 43.76 14.22
C LYS A 108 15.38 43.83 13.00
N SER A 109 15.01 43.28 11.84
CA SER A 109 15.38 43.99 10.59
C SER A 109 14.36 45.10 10.34
N ARG A 110 14.70 46.17 9.59
CA ARG A 110 13.73 47.22 9.18
C ARG A 110 12.47 46.65 8.49
N ASP A 111 12.53 45.40 8.03
CA ASP A 111 11.45 44.64 7.38
C ASP A 111 10.74 43.62 8.33
N ALA A 112 11.15 43.51 9.60
CA ALA A 112 10.74 42.44 10.53
C ALA A 112 10.29 42.98 11.91
N ALA A 113 9.47 44.03 11.92
CA ALA A 113 8.88 44.60 13.13
C ALA A 113 7.84 43.68 13.81
N ASP A 114 7.49 42.55 13.18
CA ASP A 114 6.29 41.77 13.50
C ASP A 114 6.59 40.37 14.07
N LYS A 115 7.72 40.19 14.78
CA LYS A 115 8.08 38.89 15.37
C LYS A 115 8.31 39.00 16.86
N ASN A 116 7.73 38.06 17.60
CA ASN A 116 7.84 37.98 19.04
C ASN A 116 8.33 36.63 19.53
N VAL A 117 9.10 36.70 20.62
CA VAL A 117 9.52 35.54 21.38
C VAL A 117 8.83 35.58 22.74
N SER A 118 7.99 34.58 23.00
CA SER A 118 7.37 34.37 24.30
C SER A 118 8.23 33.38 25.08
N VAL A 119 8.51 33.68 26.35
CA VAL A 119 9.26 32.83 27.26
C VAL A 119 8.38 32.56 28.47
N ILE A 120 8.08 31.29 28.71
CA ILE A 120 7.30 30.81 29.84
C ILE A 120 8.26 30.16 30.82
N MET A 121 8.38 30.78 31.98
CA MET A 121 9.20 30.34 33.11
C MET A 121 8.33 29.67 34.15
N LEU A 122 8.71 28.46 34.56
CA LEU A 122 8.00 27.67 35.56
C LEU A 122 8.81 27.59 36.86
N TYR A 123 8.18 27.96 37.97
CA TYR A 123 8.77 28.04 39.31
C TYR A 123 8.25 26.90 40.17
N ASP A 124 9.12 26.29 40.97
CA ASP A 124 8.73 25.31 41.99
C ASP A 124 8.73 25.98 43.37
N THR A 125 7.54 26.19 43.95
CA THR A 125 7.34 27.07 45.12
C THR A 125 7.78 26.48 46.46
N ASP A 126 8.15 25.20 46.51
CA ASP A 126 8.54 24.56 47.78
C ASP A 126 10.03 24.62 48.07
N PHE A 127 10.80 25.21 47.15
CA PHE A 127 12.24 25.38 47.29
C PHE A 127 12.61 26.83 47.66
N THR A 128 11.63 27.70 47.88
CA THR A 128 11.88 29.04 48.43
C THR A 128 12.30 28.90 49.89
N VAL A 129 13.54 29.28 50.18
CA VAL A 129 13.90 29.74 51.53
C VAL A 129 13.04 30.98 51.75
N ASP A 130 12.29 31.03 52.85
CA ASP A 130 11.36 32.10 53.24
C ASP A 130 11.85 33.48 52.76
N SER A 131 11.34 33.90 51.61
CA SER A 131 11.49 35.26 51.12
C SER A 131 10.19 35.96 51.48
N ASP A 132 10.28 36.93 52.40
CA ASP A 132 9.15 37.74 52.85
C ASP A 132 8.59 38.64 51.72
N ASN A 133 9.18 38.61 50.52
CA ASN A 133 8.84 39.50 49.43
C ASN A 133 8.38 38.72 48.17
N PRO A 134 7.07 38.57 47.91
CA PRO A 134 6.54 37.89 46.73
C PRO A 134 6.93 38.54 45.38
N ASN A 135 7.57 39.71 45.41
CA ASN A 135 8.15 40.35 44.22
C ASN A 135 9.58 39.86 43.87
N GLU A 136 10.28 39.11 44.74
CA GLU A 136 11.63 38.59 44.45
C GLU A 136 11.68 37.52 43.34
N LEU A 137 10.56 36.85 43.07
CA LEU A 137 10.44 35.77 42.08
C LEU A 137 10.10 36.28 40.66
N LYS A 138 9.90 37.60 40.49
CA LYS A 138 9.68 38.19 39.16
C LYS A 138 11.03 38.48 38.50
N TYR A 139 11.09 38.30 37.18
CA TYR A 139 12.26 38.68 36.37
C TYR A 139 12.70 40.11 36.73
N ASN A 140 13.89 40.23 37.34
CA ASN A 140 14.47 41.50 37.76
C ASN A 140 15.77 41.74 36.99
N LEU A 141 15.64 42.54 35.93
CA LEU A 141 16.76 42.90 35.06
C LEU A 141 17.91 43.59 35.82
N VAL A 142 17.59 44.39 36.85
CA VAL A 142 18.60 45.12 37.64
C VAL A 142 19.45 44.12 38.44
N ARG A 143 18.82 43.12 39.04
CA ARG A 143 19.51 42.04 39.76
C ARG A 143 20.43 41.24 38.83
N ASP A 144 19.93 40.87 37.65
CA ASP A 144 20.71 40.11 36.67
C ASP A 144 21.94 40.90 36.18
N LEU A 145 21.77 42.19 35.90
CA LEU A 145 22.87 43.09 35.52
C LEU A 145 23.86 43.29 36.66
N ALA A 146 23.40 43.36 37.91
CA ALA A 146 24.30 43.46 39.06
C ALA A 146 25.20 42.22 39.20
N LEU A 147 24.65 41.03 38.93
CA LEU A 147 25.42 39.79 38.91
C LEU A 147 26.40 39.74 37.75
N LEU A 148 26.04 40.28 36.58
CA LEU A 148 26.98 40.45 35.48
C LEU A 148 28.16 41.35 35.87
N MET A 149 27.89 42.51 36.49
CA MET A 149 28.94 43.44 36.92
C MET A 149 29.90 42.75 37.89
N ASN A 150 29.38 42.05 38.90
CA ASN A 150 30.21 41.26 39.81
C ASN A 150 31.01 40.16 39.07
N TYR A 151 30.40 39.50 38.08
CA TYR A 151 31.05 38.45 37.29
C TYR A 151 32.22 38.96 36.44
N ILE A 152 32.14 40.21 35.95
CA ILE A 152 33.25 40.86 35.22
C ILE A 152 34.22 41.61 36.15
N GLY A 153 34.07 41.47 37.47
CA GLY A 153 34.96 42.09 38.46
C GLY A 153 34.71 43.58 38.70
N VAL A 154 33.54 44.10 38.34
CA VAL A 154 33.13 45.49 38.55
C VAL A 154 32.22 45.56 39.77
N GLU A 155 32.71 46.13 40.86
CA GLU A 155 31.89 46.37 42.06
C GLU A 155 30.94 47.55 41.83
N ILE A 156 29.64 47.34 42.10
CA ILE A 156 28.66 48.44 42.07
C ILE A 156 28.87 49.31 43.31
N GLN A 157 29.73 50.32 43.19
CA GLN A 157 29.92 51.38 44.19
C GLN A 157 29.06 52.62 43.85
N ASN A 158 29.01 53.58 44.78
CA ASN A 158 28.21 54.80 44.63
C ASN A 158 28.64 55.73 43.48
N GLU A 159 29.83 55.53 42.91
CA GLU A 159 30.38 56.27 41.77
C GLU A 159 30.97 55.27 40.77
N LEU A 160 30.10 54.67 39.94
CA LEU A 160 30.53 53.91 38.76
C LEU A 160 30.63 54.86 37.56
N THR A 161 31.51 54.58 36.60
CA THR A 161 31.62 55.29 35.31
C THR A 161 31.42 54.34 34.13
N GLU A 162 31.01 54.87 32.98
CA GLU A 162 30.89 54.08 31.74
C GLU A 162 32.26 53.52 31.30
N GLU A 163 33.34 54.25 31.59
CA GLU A 163 34.72 53.83 31.36
C GLU A 163 35.11 52.63 32.22
N GLU A 164 34.71 52.59 33.49
CA GLU A 164 34.96 51.42 34.38
C GLU A 164 34.21 50.17 33.93
N ILE A 165 33.01 50.29 33.35
CA ILE A 165 32.29 49.15 32.77
C ILE A 165 32.98 48.67 31.49
N ILE A 166 33.39 49.59 30.62
CA ILE A 166 34.13 49.26 29.39
C ILE A 166 35.45 48.57 29.75
N ASP A 167 36.17 49.11 30.72
CA ASP A 167 37.44 48.54 31.17
C ASP A 167 37.21 47.20 31.86
N GLY A 168 36.15 47.03 32.66
CA GLY A 168 35.74 45.73 33.20
C GLY A 168 35.45 44.70 32.11
N PHE A 169 34.72 45.09 31.05
CA PHE A 169 34.49 44.22 29.90
C PHE A 169 35.78 43.93 29.10
N ARG A 170 36.68 44.90 28.94
CA ARG A 170 37.99 44.68 28.29
C ARG A 170 38.87 43.74 29.08
N ILE A 171 38.97 43.93 30.40
CA ILE A 171 39.68 43.03 31.31
C ILE A 171 39.08 41.63 31.24
N PHE A 172 37.75 41.51 31.23
CA PHE A 172 37.07 40.23 31.03
C PHE A 172 37.47 39.59 29.70
N LEU A 173 37.43 40.32 28.58
CA LEU A 173 37.80 39.85 27.24
C LEU A 173 39.28 39.45 27.11
N ASP A 174 40.17 40.10 27.87
CA ASP A 174 41.61 39.87 27.89
C ASP A 174 42.05 38.80 28.91
N SER A 175 41.14 38.35 29.78
CA SER A 175 41.44 37.38 30.83
C SER A 175 41.71 35.97 30.27
N LYS A 176 42.80 35.33 30.76
CA LYS A 176 43.17 33.95 30.37
C LYS A 176 42.15 32.88 30.78
N GLU A 177 41.27 33.17 31.73
CA GLU A 177 40.17 32.27 32.10
C GLU A 177 39.16 32.07 30.96
N GLN A 178 39.08 32.99 29.98
CA GLN A 178 38.26 32.82 28.78
C GLN A 178 38.80 31.81 27.77
N GLU A 179 40.12 31.55 27.74
CA GLU A 179 40.69 30.51 26.85
C GLU A 179 40.24 29.09 27.25
N PHE A 180 39.74 28.90 28.48
CA PHE A 180 39.38 27.59 29.03
C PHE A 180 37.87 27.34 29.22
N TYR A 181 37.01 28.37 29.30
CA TYR A 181 35.60 28.23 29.74
C TYR A 181 34.50 28.59 28.72
N GLU A 182 34.84 28.92 27.46
CA GLU A 182 33.90 29.08 26.33
C GLU A 182 32.62 29.92 26.63
N ASP A 183 32.68 30.98 27.45
CA ASP A 183 31.52 31.85 27.72
C ASP A 183 31.21 32.81 26.56
N THR A 184 30.77 32.24 25.44
CA THR A 184 30.52 32.93 24.18
C THR A 184 29.41 33.98 24.28
N VAL A 185 28.44 33.79 25.19
CA VAL A 185 27.31 34.71 25.39
C VAL A 185 27.78 36.01 26.02
N THR A 186 28.46 35.94 27.17
CA THR A 186 28.97 37.14 27.86
C THR A 186 30.00 37.85 27.00
N ARG A 187 30.85 37.10 26.29
CA ARG A 187 31.83 37.65 25.34
C ARG A 187 31.16 38.47 24.24
N ARG A 188 30.16 37.92 23.55
CA ARG A 188 29.43 38.63 22.49
C ARG A 188 28.71 39.87 23.03
N PHE A 189 28.11 39.77 24.21
CA PHE A 189 27.46 40.89 24.89
C PHE A 189 28.45 42.03 25.17
N ALA A 190 29.63 41.71 25.72
CA ALA A 190 30.70 42.67 25.98
C ALA A 190 31.21 43.35 24.69
N GLU A 191 31.51 42.57 23.65
CA GLU A 191 32.00 43.10 22.37
C GLU A 191 30.95 44.01 21.68
N GLU A 192 29.67 43.65 21.75
CA GLU A 192 28.59 44.48 21.19
C GLU A 192 28.34 45.74 22.02
N TYR A 193 28.40 45.66 23.35
CA TYR A 193 28.25 46.81 24.25
C TYR A 193 29.34 47.85 24.01
N ILE A 194 30.61 47.44 23.97
CA ILE A 194 31.76 48.34 23.71
C ILE A 194 31.57 49.03 22.34
N LYS A 195 31.24 48.27 21.29
CA LYS A 195 30.96 48.83 19.95
C LYS A 195 29.77 49.79 19.96
N TRP A 196 28.74 49.50 20.76
CA TRP A 196 27.55 50.34 20.85
C TRP A 196 27.84 51.66 21.55
N VAL A 197 28.61 51.64 22.63
CA VAL A 197 29.08 52.86 23.32
C VAL A 197 29.97 53.70 22.40
N ASP A 198 30.95 53.09 21.73
CA ASP A 198 31.85 53.75 20.77
C ASP A 198 31.06 54.45 19.64
N ARG A 199 29.94 53.84 19.20
CA ARG A 199 29.04 54.42 18.17
C ARG A 199 28.12 55.51 18.70
N ARG A 200 27.69 55.43 19.97
CA ARG A 200 26.84 56.45 20.62
C ARG A 200 27.54 57.79 20.78
N GLY A 201 28.87 57.80 20.83
CA GLY A 201 29.69 59.01 20.73
C GLY A 201 29.43 59.85 19.46
N ILE A 202 28.76 59.28 18.44
CA ILE A 202 28.55 59.89 17.12
C ILE A 202 27.07 60.24 16.82
N SER A 203 26.07 59.74 17.57
CA SER A 203 24.65 60.01 17.27
C SER A 203 23.74 60.08 18.51
N LYS A 204 23.41 61.31 18.93
CA LYS A 204 22.50 61.62 20.06
C LYS A 204 21.01 61.70 19.70
N ARG A 205 20.53 61.11 18.59
CA ARG A 205 19.09 61.23 18.23
C ARG A 205 18.50 59.94 17.67
N GLY A 206 17.64 59.32 18.47
CA GLY A 206 16.51 58.51 17.98
C GLY A 206 16.47 57.06 18.47
N ALA A 207 15.82 56.81 19.61
CA ALA A 207 15.25 55.52 19.97
C ALA A 207 13.96 55.80 20.78
N VAL A 208 12.80 55.77 20.12
CA VAL A 208 11.77 54.71 20.14
C VAL A 208 11.17 54.50 21.54
N GLY A 209 9.91 54.93 21.67
CA GLY A 209 9.09 54.80 22.86
C GLY A 209 8.86 53.35 23.25
N THR A 210 9.58 52.92 24.27
CA THR A 210 9.14 51.85 25.18
C THR A 210 8.50 52.57 26.37
N ASP A 211 7.60 51.92 27.11
CA ASP A 211 6.86 52.50 28.24
C ASP A 211 7.82 52.86 29.40
N MET A 212 8.50 53.99 29.23
CA MET A 212 9.58 54.49 30.08
C MET A 212 9.09 54.85 31.49
N GLU A 213 7.80 55.14 31.64
CA GLU A 213 7.17 55.47 32.93
C GLU A 213 7.05 54.26 33.86
N GLU A 214 6.87 53.04 33.35
CA GLU A 214 6.72 51.83 34.19
C GLU A 214 8.08 51.34 34.74
N LEU A 215 9.15 51.46 33.95
CA LEU A 215 10.52 51.17 34.38
C LEU A 215 11.08 52.24 35.33
N LEU A 216 10.74 53.51 35.10
CA LEU A 216 11.05 54.59 36.06
C LEU A 216 10.28 54.40 37.37
N ALA A 217 9.01 53.96 37.34
CA ALA A 217 8.21 53.72 38.53
C ALA A 217 8.75 52.58 39.41
N VAL A 218 9.21 51.46 38.83
CA VAL A 218 9.83 50.34 39.59
C VAL A 218 11.09 50.79 40.32
N VAL A 219 11.85 51.66 39.67
CA VAL A 219 13.10 52.19 40.20
C VAL A 219 12.85 53.32 41.22
N GLU A 220 11.80 54.12 41.05
CA GLU A 220 11.31 55.12 42.02
C GLU A 220 10.62 54.47 43.24
N GLU A 221 9.98 53.30 43.08
CA GLU A 221 9.41 52.54 44.22
C GLU A 221 10.50 52.04 45.17
N GLU A 222 11.67 51.63 44.66
CA GLU A 222 12.84 51.32 45.50
C GLU A 222 13.45 52.57 46.16
N GLU A 223 13.34 53.76 45.56
CA GLU A 223 13.76 55.03 46.19
C GLU A 223 12.92 55.39 47.43
N SER A 224 11.65 54.98 47.48
CA SER A 224 10.74 55.35 48.58
C SER A 224 11.08 54.73 49.94
N ARG A 225 11.98 53.73 49.98
CA ARG A 225 12.38 53.01 51.20
C ARG A 225 13.72 53.45 51.82
N ALA A 226 14.48 54.36 51.19
CA ALA A 226 15.83 54.71 51.66
C ALA A 226 16.08 56.23 51.76
N ASP A 227 15.99 56.76 52.99
CA ASP A 227 16.19 58.16 53.35
C ASP A 227 17.54 58.77 52.91
N SER A 228 17.45 59.95 52.29
CA SER A 228 18.47 61.02 52.16
C SER A 228 19.78 60.77 51.39
N LYS A 229 19.88 61.36 50.17
CA LYS A 229 21.03 62.16 49.60
C LYS A 229 20.86 62.30 48.08
N ARG A 230 20.39 63.47 47.63
CA ARG A 230 19.85 63.75 46.28
C ARG A 230 20.88 64.07 45.17
N GLY A 231 22.18 64.12 45.46
CA GLY A 231 23.21 64.45 44.45
C GLY A 231 23.96 63.25 43.87
N THR A 232 24.28 62.28 44.73
CA THR A 232 25.22 61.19 44.45
C THR A 232 24.54 59.94 43.85
N LYS A 233 23.26 59.71 44.15
CA LYS A 233 22.47 58.59 43.60
C LYS A 233 22.19 58.69 42.10
N ARG A 234 22.36 59.87 41.48
CA ARG A 234 21.99 60.13 40.08
C ARG A 234 22.95 59.49 39.04
N ASN A 235 24.22 59.25 39.39
CA ASN A 235 25.21 58.70 38.47
C ASN A 235 25.12 57.17 38.31
N VAL A 236 24.98 56.42 39.41
CA VAL A 236 24.73 54.96 39.39
C VAL A 236 23.46 54.65 38.58
N HIS A 237 22.45 55.50 38.73
CA HIS A 237 21.18 55.42 38.00
C HIS A 237 21.33 55.61 36.50
N ASN A 238 22.08 56.62 36.06
CA ASN A 238 22.30 56.92 34.63
C ASN A 238 23.11 55.82 33.91
N ILE A 239 23.92 55.06 34.65
CA ILE A 239 24.83 54.06 34.09
C ILE A 239 24.19 52.66 34.04
N LEU A 240 23.51 52.25 35.11
CA LEU A 240 22.58 51.11 35.04
C LEU A 240 21.53 51.35 33.95
N TYR A 241 21.03 52.58 33.81
CA TYR A 241 20.15 52.97 32.71
C TYR A 241 20.77 52.75 31.33
N THR A 242 22.08 53.01 31.14
CA THR A 242 22.75 52.79 29.85
C THR A 242 22.89 51.30 29.51
N LEU A 243 23.23 50.48 30.49
CA LEU A 243 23.24 49.01 30.36
C LEU A 243 21.82 48.45 30.14
N ILE A 244 20.81 48.97 30.83
CA ILE A 244 19.40 48.59 30.65
C ILE A 244 18.92 48.96 29.25
N MET A 245 19.29 50.14 28.74
CA MET A 245 18.97 50.58 27.37
C MET A 245 19.59 49.65 26.32
N PHE A 246 20.88 49.31 26.46
CA PHE A 246 21.53 48.37 25.56
C PHE A 246 20.90 46.97 25.65
N THR A 247 20.66 46.49 26.88
CA THR A 247 20.02 45.19 27.11
C THR A 247 18.61 45.14 26.51
N SER A 248 17.87 46.26 26.52
CA SER A 248 16.56 46.38 25.90
C SER A 248 16.62 46.33 24.37
N GLU A 249 17.74 46.75 23.75
CA GLU A 249 17.96 46.55 22.31
C GLU A 249 18.17 45.06 21.95
N CYS A 250 18.78 44.28 22.84
CA CYS A 250 19.02 42.84 22.66
C CYS A 250 17.79 41.99 23.03
N ALA A 251 17.17 42.26 24.19
CA ALA A 251 16.17 41.40 24.83
C ALA A 251 14.79 42.06 25.07
N GLY A 252 14.56 43.30 24.63
CA GLY A 252 13.29 44.02 24.87
C GLY A 252 12.07 43.48 24.12
N HIS A 253 12.27 42.54 23.18
CA HIS A 253 11.21 41.90 22.39
C HIS A 253 10.68 40.59 22.99
N TYR A 254 11.26 40.16 24.10
CA TYR A 254 10.83 38.95 24.79
C TYR A 254 9.65 39.27 25.71
N CYS A 255 8.59 38.47 25.61
CA CYS A 255 7.55 38.44 26.63
C CYS A 255 7.89 37.34 27.63
N VAL A 256 8.42 37.73 28.80
CA VAL A 256 8.71 36.78 29.88
C VAL A 256 7.47 36.66 30.76
N PHE A 257 6.97 35.44 30.88
CA PHE A 257 5.83 35.07 31.70
C PHE A 257 6.28 34.07 32.75
N THR A 258 5.86 34.29 34.00
CA THR A 258 6.19 33.42 35.11
C THR A 258 4.94 32.70 35.60
N LYS A 259 5.06 31.41 35.93
CA LYS A 259 3.98 30.64 36.54
C LYS A 259 4.52 29.72 37.62
N GLU A 260 3.90 29.81 38.79
CA GLU A 260 4.22 29.00 39.96
C GLU A 260 3.56 27.62 39.89
N ILE A 261 4.31 26.62 40.34
CA ILE A 261 3.92 25.22 40.50
C ILE A 261 4.15 24.86 41.97
N SER A 262 3.09 24.44 42.65
CA SER A 262 3.10 24.09 44.08
C SER A 262 3.33 22.60 44.28
N LYS A 263 4.14 22.15 45.26
CA LYS A 263 4.20 20.71 45.58
C LYS A 263 3.05 20.16 46.39
N TYR A 264 2.17 21.03 46.87
CA TYR A 264 1.08 20.64 47.75
C TYR A 264 -0.29 20.71 47.08
N SER A 265 -0.40 21.27 45.86
CA SER A 265 -1.68 21.52 45.21
C SER A 265 -1.74 21.05 43.75
N LEU A 266 -2.35 19.86 43.57
CA LEU A 266 -2.68 19.32 42.25
C LEU A 266 -3.55 20.28 41.44
N ASP A 267 -4.56 20.88 42.06
CA ASP A 267 -5.52 21.75 41.35
C ASP A 267 -4.86 23.03 40.84
N GLN A 268 -3.95 23.63 41.64
CA GLN A 268 -3.17 24.81 41.21
C GLN A 268 -2.20 24.47 40.07
N ASN A 269 -1.52 23.32 40.14
CA ASN A 269 -0.60 22.89 39.10
C ASN A 269 -1.33 22.58 37.80
N LEU A 270 -2.49 21.94 37.90
CA LEU A 270 -3.29 21.59 36.74
C LEU A 270 -3.89 22.86 36.10
N LEU A 271 -4.30 23.85 36.89
CA LEU A 271 -4.65 25.20 36.40
C LEU A 271 -3.49 25.87 35.69
N ALA A 272 -2.30 25.86 36.29
CA ALA A 272 -1.11 26.44 35.70
C ALA A 272 -0.80 25.81 34.33
N LEU A 273 -0.85 24.48 34.25
CA LEU A 273 -0.60 23.72 33.04
C LEU A 273 -1.67 23.99 31.97
N LEU A 274 -2.95 24.07 32.35
CA LEU A 274 -4.03 24.44 31.43
C LEU A 274 -3.88 25.87 30.90
N SER A 275 -3.53 26.85 31.74
CA SER A 275 -3.28 28.22 31.28
C SER A 275 -2.13 28.28 30.28
N ILE A 276 -1.08 27.48 30.48
CA ILE A 276 0.04 27.37 29.54
C ILE A 276 -0.41 26.72 28.23
N VAL A 277 -1.15 25.62 28.29
CA VAL A 277 -1.68 24.93 27.09
C VAL A 277 -2.63 25.84 26.32
N ASP A 278 -3.50 26.57 26.99
CA ASP A 278 -4.43 27.53 26.39
C ASP A 278 -3.67 28.67 25.72
N TYR A 279 -2.61 29.18 26.36
CA TYR A 279 -1.76 30.20 25.77
C TYR A 279 -0.95 29.71 24.55
N ILE A 280 -0.50 28.46 24.54
CA ILE A 280 0.20 27.83 23.41
C ILE A 280 -0.77 27.55 22.25
N THR A 281 -2.00 27.11 22.56
CA THR A 281 -3.00 26.72 21.55
C THR A 281 -3.87 27.86 21.04
N SER A 282 -3.87 29.00 21.74
CA SER A 282 -4.60 30.19 21.32
C SER A 282 -4.10 30.74 19.98
N ASP A 283 -5.02 30.87 19.04
CA ASP A 283 -4.79 31.67 17.83
C ASP A 283 -4.71 33.15 18.23
N LEU A 284 -3.57 33.80 17.97
CA LEU A 284 -3.46 35.25 18.02
C LEU A 284 -4.12 35.80 16.75
N HIS A 285 -5.44 35.96 16.79
CA HIS A 285 -6.12 36.77 15.80
C HIS A 285 -5.89 38.24 16.13
N LEU A 286 -5.35 39.00 15.18
CA LEU A 286 -5.56 40.44 15.07
C LEU A 286 -7.07 40.66 14.84
N GLU A 287 -7.89 40.46 15.87
CA GLU A 287 -9.33 40.65 15.76
C GLU A 287 -9.59 42.13 15.44
N LYS A 288 -10.23 42.37 14.29
CA LYS A 288 -10.98 43.60 14.07
C LYS A 288 -12.23 43.52 14.93
N GLU A 289 -12.10 43.77 16.24
CA GLU A 289 -13.27 44.07 17.05
C GLU A 289 -13.84 45.42 16.61
N ASP A 290 -15.14 45.43 16.28
CA ASP A 290 -16.00 46.60 16.10
C ASP A 290 -15.73 47.57 14.95
N GLY A 291 -15.33 47.08 13.76
CA GLY A 291 -15.43 47.86 12.50
C GLY A 291 -14.64 49.18 12.44
N ASN A 292 -13.95 49.53 13.52
CA ASN A 292 -13.14 50.70 13.71
C ASN A 292 -11.71 50.20 13.95
N LEU A 293 -10.80 50.56 13.04
CA LEU A 293 -9.38 50.37 13.22
C LEU A 293 -8.92 51.10 14.49
N ARG A 294 -8.89 50.41 15.64
CA ARG A 294 -7.99 50.79 16.72
C ARG A 294 -6.57 50.37 16.33
N THR A 295 -5.84 51.34 15.79
CA THR A 295 -4.39 51.58 15.99
C THR A 295 -3.53 50.36 16.36
N ASN A 296 -2.71 49.91 15.40
CA ASN A 296 -1.43 49.21 15.54
C ASN A 296 -1.05 48.77 16.97
N LYS A 297 -1.63 47.67 17.46
CA LYS A 297 -1.11 47.03 18.67
C LYS A 297 0.02 46.11 18.27
N THR A 298 1.12 46.16 19.01
CA THR A 298 2.25 45.27 18.76
C THR A 298 1.87 43.83 19.12
N LEU A 299 2.45 42.85 18.43
CA LEU A 299 2.33 41.42 18.77
C LEU A 299 2.69 41.13 20.25
N GLN A 300 3.45 42.05 20.89
CA GLN A 300 3.94 41.98 22.27
C GLN A 300 2.81 42.25 23.24
N GLU A 301 2.05 43.31 22.99
CA GLU A 301 0.82 43.62 23.73
C GLU A 301 -0.22 42.51 23.59
N GLU A 302 -0.38 41.95 22.40
CA GLU A 302 -1.33 40.86 22.17
C GLU A 302 -0.93 39.58 22.90
N SER A 303 0.36 39.23 22.85
CA SER A 303 0.90 38.09 23.60
C SER A 303 0.74 38.28 25.10
N ARG A 304 0.96 39.49 25.63
CA ARG A 304 0.78 39.80 27.06
C ARG A 304 -0.69 39.70 27.47
N ARG A 305 -1.62 40.31 26.71
CA ARG A 305 -3.06 40.19 26.99
C ARG A 305 -3.57 38.76 26.87
N ASN A 306 -3.07 38.00 25.92
CA ASN A 306 -3.46 36.60 25.75
C ASN A 306 -3.01 35.75 26.95
N TRP A 307 -1.77 35.97 27.43
CA TRP A 307 -1.29 35.36 28.66
C TRP A 307 -2.15 35.76 29.87
N GLU A 308 -2.41 37.05 30.05
CA GLU A 308 -3.28 37.55 31.14
C GLU A 308 -4.67 36.92 31.09
N ARG A 309 -5.26 36.81 29.90
CA ARG A 309 -6.56 36.14 29.69
C ARG A 309 -6.49 34.70 30.15
N ALA A 310 -5.55 33.91 29.62
CA ALA A 310 -5.40 32.50 29.97
C ALA A 310 -5.08 32.27 31.46
N ASN A 311 -4.34 33.21 32.07
CA ASN A 311 -3.93 33.15 33.47
C ASN A 311 -5.05 33.53 34.45
N ASN A 312 -5.92 34.47 34.06
CA ASN A 312 -7.03 34.95 34.89
C ASN A 312 -8.35 34.22 34.59
N ASP A 313 -8.32 33.23 33.70
CA ASP A 313 -9.52 32.51 33.28
C ASP A 313 -10.00 31.52 34.34
N THR A 314 -11.03 31.94 35.08
CA THR A 314 -11.67 31.12 36.11
C THR A 314 -12.50 29.96 35.54
N GLY A 315 -12.86 30.02 34.25
CA GLY A 315 -13.64 28.99 33.56
C GLY A 315 -12.80 27.96 32.80
N ILE A 316 -11.47 28.07 32.81
CA ILE A 316 -10.57 27.24 32.01
C ILE A 316 -10.72 25.75 32.34
N GLN A 317 -10.83 25.39 33.62
CA GLN A 317 -11.06 24.00 34.04
C GLN A 317 -12.38 23.47 33.48
N GLN A 318 -13.44 24.28 33.51
CA GLN A 318 -14.75 23.88 33.03
C GLN A 318 -14.75 23.67 31.52
N ARG A 319 -14.13 24.56 30.74
CA ARG A 319 -14.05 24.41 29.28
C ARG A 319 -13.26 23.18 28.86
N TYR A 320 -12.06 23.01 29.40
CA TYR A 320 -11.21 21.87 29.07
C TYR A 320 -11.80 20.56 29.59
N GLY A 321 -12.45 20.58 30.76
CA GLY A 321 -13.24 19.46 31.26
C GLY A 321 -14.35 19.07 30.28
N MET A 322 -15.21 20.01 29.86
CA MET A 322 -16.26 19.74 28.86
C MET A 322 -15.69 19.17 27.56
N MET A 323 -14.60 19.74 27.05
CA MET A 323 -13.95 19.28 25.82
C MET A 323 -13.44 17.84 25.95
N ILE A 324 -12.80 17.50 27.08
CA ILE A 324 -12.35 16.14 27.38
C ILE A 324 -13.55 15.19 27.53
N ALA A 325 -14.63 15.63 28.16
CA ALA A 325 -15.86 14.85 28.31
C ALA A 325 -16.48 14.48 26.96
N GLU A 326 -16.62 15.47 26.07
CA GLU A 326 -17.11 15.25 24.72
C GLU A 326 -16.19 14.33 23.92
N TYR A 327 -14.87 14.56 24.01
CA TYR A 327 -13.89 13.71 23.34
C TYR A 327 -13.97 12.26 23.83
N LYS A 328 -14.03 12.05 25.15
CA LYS A 328 -14.26 10.73 25.77
C LYS A 328 -15.56 10.10 25.29
N ALA A 329 -16.67 10.84 25.28
CA ALA A 329 -17.97 10.32 24.83
C ALA A 329 -17.93 9.89 23.35
N ARG A 330 -17.28 10.66 22.48
CA ARG A 330 -17.08 10.31 21.07
C ARG A 330 -16.21 9.06 20.92
N LEU A 331 -15.09 8.97 21.64
CA LEU A 331 -14.21 7.80 21.64
C LEU A 331 -14.89 6.55 22.20
N GLN A 332 -15.65 6.68 23.29
CA GLN A 332 -16.43 5.58 23.87
C GLN A 332 -17.52 5.12 22.90
N THR A 333 -18.18 6.03 22.20
CA THR A 333 -19.16 5.70 21.15
C THR A 333 -18.46 4.96 20.01
N ALA A 334 -17.34 5.47 19.51
CA ALA A 334 -16.56 4.83 18.45
C ALA A 334 -16.00 3.45 18.87
N LEU A 335 -15.57 3.31 20.13
CA LEU A 335 -15.12 2.03 20.69
C LEU A 335 -16.29 1.05 20.80
N SER A 336 -17.43 1.51 21.29
CA SER A 336 -18.65 0.72 21.42
C SER A 336 -19.17 0.29 20.05
N GLU A 337 -19.10 1.15 19.03
CA GLU A 337 -19.40 0.78 17.65
C GLU A 337 -18.42 -0.25 17.10
N ASN A 338 -17.12 -0.11 17.36
CA ASN A 338 -16.11 -1.10 16.97
C ASN A 338 -16.30 -2.45 17.68
N ILE A 339 -16.71 -2.45 18.96
CA ILE A 339 -16.99 -3.67 19.75
C ILE A 339 -18.33 -4.29 19.34
N ARG A 340 -19.38 -3.49 19.15
CA ARG A 340 -20.74 -3.92 18.75
C ARG A 340 -20.78 -4.44 17.33
N ARG A 341 -19.91 -3.95 16.43
CA ARG A 341 -19.64 -4.56 15.13
C ARG A 341 -18.95 -5.93 15.23
N GLY A 342 -18.69 -6.38 16.46
CA GLY A 342 -18.42 -7.76 16.81
C GLY A 342 -16.98 -8.14 16.55
N GLY A 343 -16.34 -8.75 17.56
CA GLY A 343 -15.13 -9.55 17.39
C GLY A 343 -15.30 -10.78 16.49
N LYS A 344 -16.31 -10.82 15.62
CA LYS A 344 -16.33 -11.69 14.44
C LYS A 344 -15.60 -10.95 13.33
N PHE A 345 -14.34 -11.32 13.13
CA PHE A 345 -13.54 -10.91 11.98
C PHE A 345 -14.07 -11.49 10.65
N GLU A 346 -15.09 -12.35 10.73
CA GLU A 346 -15.69 -13.06 9.62
C GLU A 346 -17.07 -12.48 9.34
N GLY A 347 -17.32 -12.14 8.08
CA GLY A 347 -18.67 -11.78 7.68
C GLY A 347 -19.61 -12.97 7.74
N ASP A 348 -20.92 -12.72 7.86
CA ASP A 348 -21.94 -13.76 7.90
C ASP A 348 -22.40 -14.18 6.48
N MET A 349 -21.96 -13.49 5.42
CA MET A 349 -22.33 -13.88 4.06
C MET A 349 -21.57 -15.13 3.60
N PRO A 350 -22.26 -16.09 2.98
CA PRO A 350 -21.61 -17.23 2.36
C PRO A 350 -20.72 -16.74 1.22
N ALA A 351 -19.55 -17.36 1.08
CA ALA A 351 -18.64 -17.08 -0.01
C ALA A 351 -19.34 -17.33 -1.37
N PRO A 352 -18.92 -16.67 -2.46
CA PRO A 352 -19.53 -16.88 -3.77
C PRO A 352 -19.53 -18.36 -4.17
N SER A 353 -20.65 -18.84 -4.72
CA SER A 353 -20.74 -20.22 -5.22
C SER A 353 -19.96 -20.39 -6.52
N TYR A 354 -19.36 -21.57 -6.68
CA TYR A 354 -18.79 -22.02 -7.95
C TYR A 354 -19.92 -22.50 -8.87
N PHE A 355 -19.83 -22.13 -10.15
CA PHE A 355 -20.71 -22.62 -11.20
C PHE A 355 -19.84 -23.23 -12.30
N SER A 356 -20.08 -24.51 -12.60
CA SER A 356 -19.41 -25.18 -13.71
C SER A 356 -19.74 -24.48 -15.03
N PRO A 357 -18.75 -24.26 -15.91
CA PRO A 357 -19.00 -23.66 -17.20
C PRO A 357 -19.84 -24.61 -18.07
N GLU A 358 -20.64 -24.03 -18.97
CA GLU A 358 -21.43 -24.80 -19.91
C GLU A 358 -20.52 -25.64 -20.83
N ARG A 359 -20.91 -26.90 -21.06
CA ARG A 359 -20.15 -27.78 -21.94
C ARG A 359 -20.23 -27.28 -23.39
N LEU A 360 -19.07 -27.21 -24.01
CA LEU A 360 -18.90 -26.81 -25.40
C LEU A 360 -19.23 -27.97 -26.33
N HIS A 361 -20.08 -27.68 -27.31
CA HIS A 361 -20.48 -28.58 -28.38
C HIS A 361 -20.29 -27.88 -29.73
N GLY A 362 -20.00 -28.66 -30.78
CA GLY A 362 -19.94 -28.15 -32.15
C GLY A 362 -21.29 -27.58 -32.62
N SER A 363 -21.24 -26.61 -33.54
CA SER A 363 -22.41 -25.91 -34.06
C SER A 363 -23.38 -26.87 -34.76
N ARG A 364 -24.70 -26.58 -34.69
CA ARG A 364 -25.75 -27.43 -35.31
C ARG A 364 -25.53 -27.61 -36.82
N GLU A 365 -24.95 -26.61 -37.49
CA GLU A 365 -24.64 -26.60 -38.92
C GLU A 365 -23.42 -27.46 -39.30
N LEU A 366 -22.53 -27.76 -38.34
CA LEU A 366 -21.31 -28.56 -38.52
C LEU A 366 -21.44 -29.94 -37.86
N LYS A 367 -22.67 -30.44 -37.68
CA LYS A 367 -22.87 -31.80 -37.16
C LYS A 367 -22.33 -32.79 -38.19
N LEU A 368 -21.19 -33.39 -37.86
CA LEU A 368 -20.69 -34.60 -38.51
C LEU A 368 -21.83 -35.60 -38.68
N LYS A 369 -21.95 -36.20 -39.86
CA LYS A 369 -23.01 -37.19 -40.11
C LYS A 369 -22.89 -38.33 -39.10
N ASP A 370 -24.00 -39.01 -38.84
CA ASP A 370 -23.97 -40.16 -37.94
C ASP A 370 -23.08 -41.27 -38.51
N LYS A 371 -22.45 -42.01 -37.60
CA LYS A 371 -21.57 -43.14 -37.94
C LYS A 371 -22.21 -44.12 -38.91
N ASP A 372 -23.49 -44.41 -38.70
CA ASP A 372 -24.25 -45.36 -39.52
C ASP A 372 -24.48 -44.85 -40.94
N ILE A 373 -24.56 -43.51 -41.12
CA ILE A 373 -24.70 -42.88 -42.44
C ILE A 373 -23.40 -43.05 -43.24
N TYR A 374 -22.24 -42.75 -42.64
CA TYR A 374 -20.96 -42.99 -43.33
C TYR A 374 -20.79 -44.47 -43.68
N GLN A 375 -21.05 -45.38 -42.72
CA GLN A 375 -20.95 -46.82 -42.98
C GLN A 375 -21.86 -47.26 -44.13
N LYS A 376 -23.11 -46.79 -44.17
CA LYS A 376 -24.05 -47.10 -45.24
C LYS A 376 -23.56 -46.57 -46.59
N GLU A 377 -23.17 -45.30 -46.65
CA GLU A 377 -22.69 -44.65 -47.86
C GLU A 377 -21.44 -45.33 -48.45
N PHE A 378 -20.49 -45.74 -47.60
CA PHE A 378 -19.29 -46.47 -48.03
C PHE A 378 -19.63 -47.89 -48.51
N ASN A 379 -20.53 -48.58 -47.81
CA ASN A 379 -21.00 -49.89 -48.23
C ASN A 379 -21.71 -49.84 -49.59
N GLU A 380 -22.54 -48.82 -49.83
CA GLU A 380 -23.21 -48.62 -51.11
C GLU A 380 -22.22 -48.42 -52.27
N ILE A 381 -21.14 -47.64 -52.05
CA ILE A 381 -20.08 -47.44 -53.05
C ILE A 381 -19.39 -48.77 -53.41
N LEU A 382 -19.05 -49.59 -52.41
CA LEU A 382 -18.39 -50.89 -52.63
C LEU A 382 -19.33 -51.91 -53.29
N GLN A 383 -20.62 -51.93 -52.90
CA GLN A 383 -21.63 -52.82 -53.49
C GLN A 383 -21.94 -52.46 -54.94
N GLN A 384 -21.97 -51.17 -55.27
CA GLN A 384 -22.16 -50.70 -56.64
C GLN A 384 -21.02 -51.19 -57.55
N PHE A 385 -19.77 -51.13 -57.07
CA PHE A 385 -18.65 -51.70 -57.81
C PHE A 385 -18.76 -53.21 -57.98
N LEU A 386 -19.13 -53.96 -56.93
CA LEU A 386 -19.34 -55.41 -57.04
C LEU A 386 -20.37 -55.76 -58.12
N LYS A 387 -21.47 -55.01 -58.20
CA LYS A 387 -22.50 -55.18 -59.23
C LYS A 387 -21.94 -54.91 -60.63
N ASP A 388 -21.24 -53.79 -60.81
CA ASP A 388 -20.71 -53.37 -62.11
C ASP A 388 -19.51 -54.21 -62.57
N SER A 389 -18.75 -54.78 -61.64
CA SER A 389 -17.59 -55.65 -61.91
C SER A 389 -17.95 -56.94 -62.65
N THR A 390 -19.22 -57.34 -62.63
CA THR A 390 -19.73 -58.46 -63.43
C THR A 390 -19.65 -58.19 -64.94
N ASN A 391 -19.69 -56.93 -65.35
CA ASN A 391 -19.55 -56.51 -66.74
C ASN A 391 -18.11 -56.14 -67.07
N ARG A 392 -17.43 -57.02 -67.80
CA ARG A 392 -16.01 -56.90 -68.17
C ARG A 392 -15.65 -55.61 -68.91
N LYS A 393 -16.60 -55.01 -69.65
CA LYS A 393 -16.35 -53.79 -70.44
C LYS A 393 -16.29 -52.54 -69.56
N ILE A 394 -16.96 -52.55 -68.41
CA ILE A 394 -17.19 -51.36 -67.58
C ILE A 394 -16.44 -51.45 -66.24
N ALA A 395 -16.03 -52.65 -65.80
CA ALA A 395 -15.37 -52.89 -64.53
C ALA A 395 -14.16 -51.96 -64.24
N GLU A 396 -13.31 -51.69 -65.23
CA GLU A 396 -12.11 -50.84 -65.07
C GLU A 396 -12.48 -49.37 -64.80
N LEU A 397 -13.41 -48.83 -65.58
CA LEU A 397 -13.94 -47.47 -65.41
C LEU A 397 -14.76 -47.34 -64.12
N SER A 398 -15.53 -48.37 -63.76
CA SER A 398 -16.30 -48.42 -62.52
C SER A 398 -15.36 -48.42 -61.30
N TRP A 399 -14.27 -49.19 -61.32
CA TRP A 399 -13.27 -49.18 -60.24
C TRP A 399 -12.60 -47.81 -60.08
N GLN A 400 -12.15 -47.19 -61.18
CA GLN A 400 -11.54 -45.85 -61.12
C GLN A 400 -12.47 -44.81 -60.49
N LYS A 401 -13.76 -44.85 -60.86
CA LYS A 401 -14.79 -43.98 -60.27
C LYS A 401 -15.01 -44.29 -58.79
N THR A 402 -15.07 -45.57 -58.41
CA THR A 402 -15.22 -46.02 -57.03
C THR A 402 -14.04 -45.62 -56.16
N TYR A 403 -12.80 -45.84 -56.63
CA TYR A 403 -11.58 -45.44 -55.93
C TYR A 403 -11.55 -43.93 -55.68
N LYS A 404 -11.83 -43.13 -56.71
CA LYS A 404 -11.92 -41.67 -56.58
C LYS A 404 -12.98 -41.26 -55.56
N ASN A 405 -14.20 -41.81 -55.66
CA ASN A 405 -15.27 -41.53 -54.71
C ASN A 405 -14.93 -41.90 -53.25
N LEU A 406 -14.18 -42.99 -53.05
CA LEU A 406 -13.71 -43.37 -51.72
C LEU A 406 -12.68 -42.37 -51.19
N LYS A 407 -11.72 -41.96 -52.03
CA LYS A 407 -10.69 -40.99 -51.68
C LYS A 407 -11.29 -39.60 -51.34
N ASP A 408 -12.15 -39.08 -52.22
CA ASP A 408 -12.81 -37.78 -52.03
C ASP A 408 -13.63 -37.76 -50.72
N LYS A 409 -14.23 -38.89 -50.32
CA LYS A 409 -14.96 -39.01 -49.05
C LYS A 409 -14.05 -39.03 -47.82
N LEU A 410 -12.88 -39.64 -47.89
CA LEU A 410 -11.92 -39.63 -46.79
C LEU A 410 -11.40 -38.23 -46.52
N GLU A 411 -11.02 -37.51 -47.59
CA GLU A 411 -10.57 -36.12 -47.51
C GLU A 411 -11.66 -35.23 -46.90
N SER A 412 -12.90 -35.38 -47.36
CA SER A 412 -14.06 -34.67 -46.80
C SER A 412 -14.29 -34.96 -45.31
N MET A 413 -14.11 -36.20 -44.85
CA MET A 413 -14.27 -36.52 -43.42
C MET A 413 -13.24 -35.83 -42.55
N ASP A 414 -11.98 -35.75 -43.00
CA ASP A 414 -10.92 -35.06 -42.27
C ASP A 414 -11.16 -33.53 -42.21
N GLU A 415 -11.51 -32.92 -43.34
CA GLU A 415 -11.89 -31.51 -43.39
C GLU A 415 -13.03 -31.17 -42.42
N GLU A 416 -14.07 -32.01 -42.39
CA GLU A 416 -15.19 -31.86 -41.46
C GLU A 416 -14.74 -31.93 -39.98
N LEU A 417 -13.79 -32.81 -39.64
CA LEU A 417 -13.25 -32.91 -38.28
C LEU A 417 -12.40 -31.70 -37.90
N GLN A 418 -11.59 -31.19 -38.84
CA GLN A 418 -10.80 -29.97 -38.64
C GLN A 418 -11.71 -28.75 -38.45
N LEU A 419 -12.77 -28.62 -39.25
CA LEU A 419 -13.78 -27.57 -39.10
C LEU A 419 -14.50 -27.65 -37.75
N TYR A 420 -14.86 -28.87 -37.33
CA TYR A 420 -15.45 -29.11 -36.02
C TYR A 420 -14.50 -28.70 -34.87
N ALA A 421 -13.22 -29.09 -34.95
CA ALA A 421 -12.22 -28.72 -33.96
C ALA A 421 -12.00 -27.20 -33.89
N ARG A 422 -11.99 -26.52 -35.04
CA ARG A 422 -11.89 -25.06 -35.14
C ARG A 422 -13.10 -24.38 -34.51
N ASP A 423 -14.32 -24.83 -34.80
CA ASP A 423 -15.56 -24.27 -34.23
C ASP A 423 -15.57 -24.35 -32.69
N ILE A 424 -15.21 -25.51 -32.13
CA ILE A 424 -15.11 -25.69 -30.68
C ILE A 424 -14.02 -24.80 -30.08
N SER A 425 -12.87 -24.68 -30.74
CA SER A 425 -11.76 -23.84 -30.28
C SER A 425 -12.13 -22.36 -30.26
N VAL A 426 -12.88 -21.88 -31.26
CA VAL A 426 -13.40 -20.50 -31.31
C VAL A 426 -14.37 -20.25 -30.16
N LYS A 427 -15.28 -21.17 -29.88
CA LYS A 427 -16.21 -21.06 -28.75
C LYS A 427 -15.49 -21.02 -27.40
N TYR A 428 -14.50 -21.89 -27.22
CA TYR A 428 -13.65 -21.86 -26.03
C TYR A 428 -12.92 -20.53 -25.88
N LYS A 429 -12.31 -20.02 -26.96
CA LYS A 429 -11.65 -18.71 -26.96
C LYS A 429 -12.60 -17.57 -26.57
N SER A 430 -13.83 -17.57 -27.09
CA SER A 430 -14.86 -16.60 -26.71
C SER A 430 -15.19 -16.67 -25.21
N GLN A 431 -15.41 -17.87 -24.66
CA GLN A 431 -15.67 -18.05 -23.23
C GLN A 431 -14.48 -17.65 -22.35
N LEU A 432 -13.25 -17.78 -22.84
CA LEU A 432 -12.05 -17.33 -22.14
C LEU A 432 -11.98 -15.80 -22.08
N GLU A 433 -12.21 -15.11 -23.20
CA GLU A 433 -12.22 -13.64 -23.25
C GLU A 433 -13.37 -13.03 -22.43
N ASP A 434 -14.56 -13.63 -22.46
CA ASP A 434 -15.69 -13.21 -21.60
C ASP A 434 -15.32 -13.31 -20.11
N ARG A 435 -14.59 -14.36 -19.70
CA ARG A 435 -14.13 -14.53 -18.31
C ARG A 435 -13.06 -13.53 -17.93
N LYS A 436 -12.10 -13.23 -18.81
CA LYS A 436 -11.11 -12.18 -18.58
C LYS A 436 -11.79 -10.82 -18.37
N THR A 437 -12.75 -10.48 -19.22
CA THR A 437 -13.50 -9.24 -19.12
C THR A 437 -14.28 -9.17 -17.80
N LYS A 438 -15.01 -10.23 -17.43
CA LYS A 438 -15.72 -10.30 -16.14
C LYS A 438 -14.80 -10.23 -14.91
N LYS A 439 -13.53 -10.64 -15.01
CA LYS A 439 -12.52 -10.52 -13.94
C LYS A 439 -12.10 -9.06 -13.72
N VAL A 440 -12.10 -8.23 -14.77
CA VAL A 440 -11.75 -6.80 -14.70
C VAL A 440 -12.89 -5.95 -14.12
N TYR A 441 -14.15 -6.29 -14.40
CA TYR A 441 -15.32 -5.49 -13.98
C TYR A 441 -15.90 -5.83 -12.60
N ARG A 442 -15.42 -6.87 -11.92
CA ARG A 442 -15.81 -7.15 -10.54
C ARG A 442 -14.87 -6.43 -9.59
N ASP A 443 -15.11 -5.13 -9.44
CA ASP A 443 -14.73 -4.42 -8.23
C ASP A 443 -15.45 -5.09 -7.04
N ASP A 444 -14.68 -5.40 -6.00
CA ASP A 444 -15.15 -5.95 -4.74
C ASP A 444 -16.36 -5.14 -4.25
N THR A 445 -17.54 -5.75 -4.19
CA THR A 445 -18.80 -5.12 -3.76
C THR A 445 -18.83 -4.78 -2.26
N GLY A 446 -17.68 -4.83 -1.56
CA GLY A 446 -17.59 -4.57 -0.12
C GLY A 446 -18.39 -5.57 0.73
N GLU A 447 -18.75 -6.73 0.17
CA GLU A 447 -19.51 -7.77 0.86
C GLU A 447 -18.64 -8.45 1.94
N ASN A 448 -19.17 -8.53 3.16
CA ASN A 448 -18.50 -9.20 4.28
C ASN A 448 -18.74 -10.72 4.20
N TYR A 449 -17.81 -11.45 3.57
CA TYR A 449 -17.84 -12.91 3.48
C TYR A 449 -17.26 -13.61 4.73
N SER A 450 -17.72 -14.84 5.00
CA SER A 450 -17.16 -15.71 6.05
C SER A 450 -15.80 -16.28 5.63
N LEU A 451 -14.75 -16.01 6.42
CA LEU A 451 -13.40 -16.47 6.14
C LEU A 451 -13.30 -18.01 6.16
N GLY A 452 -13.96 -18.64 7.13
CA GLY A 452 -14.02 -20.10 7.23
C GLY A 452 -14.72 -20.76 6.04
N ASP A 453 -15.75 -20.12 5.46
CA ASP A 453 -16.40 -20.60 4.23
C ASP A 453 -15.51 -20.39 3.00
N VAL A 454 -14.86 -19.22 2.88
CA VAL A 454 -13.90 -18.92 1.81
C VAL A 454 -12.78 -19.95 1.79
N ASP A 455 -12.17 -20.27 2.94
CA ASP A 455 -11.07 -21.24 3.02
C ASP A 455 -11.50 -22.66 2.65
N LYS A 456 -12.68 -23.11 3.14
CA LYS A 456 -13.25 -24.41 2.75
C LYS A 456 -13.48 -24.49 1.24
N LYS A 457 -14.00 -23.43 0.61
CA LYS A 457 -14.23 -23.41 -0.84
C LYS A 457 -12.93 -23.36 -1.64
N ILE A 458 -11.91 -22.64 -1.18
CA ILE A 458 -10.57 -22.66 -1.80
C ILE A 458 -10.01 -24.08 -1.79
N GLU A 459 -10.03 -24.77 -0.63
CA GLU A 459 -9.54 -26.15 -0.55
C GLU A 459 -10.31 -27.10 -1.47
N PHE A 460 -11.64 -26.98 -1.48
CA PHE A 460 -12.48 -27.79 -2.36
C PHE A 460 -12.12 -27.57 -3.84
N CYS A 461 -11.99 -26.32 -4.27
CA CYS A 461 -11.65 -25.97 -5.65
C CYS A 461 -10.23 -26.43 -6.02
N LYS A 462 -9.26 -26.33 -5.11
CA LYS A 462 -7.90 -26.86 -5.32
C LYS A 462 -7.91 -28.37 -5.55
N ARG A 463 -8.72 -29.12 -4.79
CA ARG A 463 -8.89 -30.57 -5.02
C ARG A 463 -9.49 -30.86 -6.39
N GLN A 464 -10.46 -30.06 -6.85
CA GLN A 464 -11.00 -30.19 -8.21
C GLN A 464 -9.96 -29.87 -9.29
N GLN A 465 -9.18 -28.80 -9.10
CA GLN A 465 -8.11 -28.40 -10.01
C GLN A 465 -7.08 -29.53 -10.21
N ILE A 466 -6.66 -30.18 -9.12
CA ILE A 466 -5.74 -31.34 -9.19
C ILE A 466 -6.35 -32.48 -10.00
N LYS A 467 -7.62 -32.84 -9.74
CA LYS A 467 -8.32 -33.90 -10.49
C LYS A 467 -8.39 -33.60 -11.99
N LEU A 468 -8.63 -32.35 -12.38
CA LEU A 468 -8.69 -31.92 -13.77
C LEU A 468 -7.31 -31.96 -14.44
N LEU A 469 -6.26 -31.50 -13.74
CA LEU A 469 -4.88 -31.58 -14.21
C LEU A 469 -4.43 -33.03 -14.41
N ASP A 470 -4.76 -33.93 -13.49
CA ASP A 470 -4.44 -35.36 -13.62
C ASP A 470 -5.21 -36.02 -14.77
N LYS A 471 -6.42 -35.55 -15.07
CA LYS A 471 -7.17 -35.98 -16.25
C LYS A 471 -6.46 -35.56 -17.54
N LEU A 472 -5.96 -34.31 -17.62
CA LEU A 472 -5.24 -33.79 -18.79
C LEU A 472 -3.88 -34.46 -19.03
N LYS A 473 -3.21 -34.95 -17.99
CA LYS A 473 -1.92 -35.67 -18.11
C LYS A 473 -2.04 -37.07 -18.72
N LYS A 474 -3.25 -37.62 -18.88
CA LYS A 474 -3.43 -38.96 -19.44
C LYS A 474 -3.01 -39.00 -20.91
N PRO A 475 -2.30 -40.05 -21.37
CA PRO A 475 -1.85 -40.16 -22.77
C PRO A 475 -2.98 -40.07 -23.81
N GLN A 476 -4.18 -40.53 -23.44
CA GLN A 476 -5.37 -40.51 -24.30
C GLN A 476 -5.98 -39.10 -24.49
N MET A 477 -5.55 -38.12 -23.68
CA MET A 477 -6.03 -36.73 -23.67
C MET A 477 -5.09 -35.76 -24.39
N ASN A 478 -4.00 -36.22 -24.99
CA ASN A 478 -3.16 -35.39 -25.86
C ASN A 478 -3.61 -35.63 -27.30
N PRO A 479 -4.45 -34.76 -27.90
CA PRO A 479 -5.00 -34.99 -29.22
C PRO A 479 -3.94 -34.62 -30.25
N SER A 480 -2.88 -35.42 -30.37
CA SER A 480 -2.18 -35.43 -31.64
C SER A 480 -3.20 -35.95 -32.66
N LEU A 481 -3.63 -35.06 -33.56
CA LEU A 481 -4.44 -35.39 -34.75
C LEU A 481 -3.63 -36.24 -35.75
N THR A 482 -2.74 -37.11 -35.25
CA THR A 482 -1.69 -37.73 -36.03
C THR A 482 -2.29 -38.57 -37.15
N PHE A 483 -1.80 -38.23 -38.33
CA PHE A 483 -1.95 -38.80 -39.67
C PHE A 483 -1.94 -40.34 -39.77
N GLN A 484 -1.66 -41.08 -38.71
CA GLN A 484 -1.32 -42.50 -38.79
C GLN A 484 -2.50 -43.38 -39.18
N ASP A 485 -3.71 -43.14 -38.65
CA ASP A 485 -4.90 -43.91 -39.05
C ASP A 485 -5.32 -43.62 -40.50
N GLN A 486 -5.16 -42.37 -40.93
CA GLN A 486 -5.43 -41.94 -42.30
C GLN A 486 -4.41 -42.53 -43.27
N LEU A 487 -3.10 -42.40 -42.97
CA LEU A 487 -2.02 -42.99 -43.76
C LEU A 487 -2.16 -44.52 -43.85
N ASN A 488 -2.52 -45.19 -42.76
CA ASN A 488 -2.74 -46.64 -42.76
C ASN A 488 -3.93 -47.02 -43.67
N PHE A 489 -4.99 -46.23 -43.65
CA PHE A 489 -6.15 -46.47 -44.50
C PHE A 489 -5.88 -46.13 -45.98
N GLU A 490 -5.23 -44.99 -46.26
CA GLU A 490 -4.80 -44.58 -47.60
C GLU A 490 -3.85 -45.61 -48.22
N HIS A 491 -2.87 -46.10 -47.47
CA HIS A 491 -1.99 -47.19 -47.90
C HIS A 491 -2.79 -48.46 -48.23
N THR A 492 -3.78 -48.81 -47.39
CA THR A 492 -4.66 -49.96 -47.66
C THR A 492 -5.51 -49.74 -48.92
N LEU A 493 -6.03 -48.53 -49.12
CA LEU A 493 -6.83 -48.15 -50.29
C LEU A 493 -5.99 -48.19 -51.57
N GLU A 494 -4.74 -47.71 -51.52
CA GLU A 494 -3.78 -47.77 -52.63
C GLU A 494 -3.40 -49.22 -52.97
N GLN A 495 -3.15 -50.05 -51.96
CA GLN A 495 -2.90 -51.48 -52.15
C GLN A 495 -4.11 -52.17 -52.79
N CYS A 496 -5.32 -51.90 -52.31
CA CYS A 496 -6.55 -52.40 -52.92
C CYS A 496 -6.71 -51.93 -54.37
N ASN A 497 -6.33 -50.69 -54.67
CA ASN A 497 -6.38 -50.15 -56.03
C ASN A 497 -5.46 -50.92 -56.98
N LEU A 498 -4.23 -51.22 -56.56
CA LEU A 498 -3.29 -52.01 -57.34
C LEU A 498 -3.82 -53.44 -57.58
N GLU A 499 -4.29 -54.10 -56.52
CA GLU A 499 -4.80 -55.48 -56.59
C GLU A 499 -6.07 -55.60 -57.44
N VAL A 500 -7.07 -54.75 -57.21
CA VAL A 500 -8.33 -54.77 -57.98
C VAL A 500 -8.09 -54.38 -59.44
N THR A 501 -7.24 -53.38 -59.72
CA THR A 501 -6.87 -53.03 -61.10
C THR A 501 -6.19 -54.20 -61.82
N PHE A 502 -5.27 -54.88 -61.14
CA PHE A 502 -4.63 -56.08 -61.68
C PHE A 502 -5.64 -57.18 -61.98
N PHE A 503 -6.51 -57.51 -61.02
CA PHE A 503 -7.53 -58.55 -61.20
C PHE A 503 -8.57 -58.20 -62.27
N VAL A 504 -8.99 -56.94 -62.38
CA VAL A 504 -9.89 -56.47 -63.46
C VAL A 504 -9.21 -56.59 -64.83
N LYS A 505 -7.92 -56.25 -64.95
CA LYS A 505 -7.15 -56.46 -66.19
C LYS A 505 -7.06 -57.95 -66.54
N CYS A 506 -6.74 -58.82 -65.58
CA CYS A 506 -6.75 -60.27 -65.77
C CYS A 506 -8.13 -60.76 -66.23
N HIS A 507 -9.19 -60.25 -65.60
CA HIS A 507 -10.58 -60.59 -65.94
C HIS A 507 -10.97 -60.20 -67.39
N LYS A 508 -10.46 -59.07 -67.89
CA LYS A 508 -10.62 -58.61 -69.28
C LYS A 508 -9.86 -59.48 -70.28
N MET A 509 -8.70 -60.03 -69.87
CA MET A 509 -7.87 -60.90 -70.71
C MET A 509 -8.38 -62.35 -70.82
N VAL A 510 -9.16 -62.84 -69.86
CA VAL A 510 -9.83 -64.16 -69.91
C VAL A 510 -10.99 -64.13 -70.91
N LYS A 511 -10.69 -63.99 -72.21
CA LYS A 511 -11.70 -64.03 -73.29
C LYS A 511 -12.02 -65.48 -73.64
N LEU A 512 -13.32 -65.78 -73.74
CA LEU A 512 -13.81 -67.07 -74.24
C LEU A 512 -13.17 -67.42 -75.60
N LEU A 513 -13.03 -66.41 -76.48
CA LEU A 513 -12.38 -66.55 -77.78
C LEU A 513 -10.91 -66.99 -77.68
N ASN A 514 -10.12 -66.44 -76.76
CA ASN A 514 -8.70 -66.82 -76.59
C ASN A 514 -8.58 -68.25 -76.07
N PHE A 515 -9.49 -68.67 -75.19
CA PHE A 515 -9.55 -70.02 -74.68
C PHE A 515 -10.00 -71.02 -75.76
N PHE A 516 -11.01 -70.66 -76.58
CA PHE A 516 -11.38 -71.41 -77.78
C PHE A 516 -10.25 -71.51 -78.79
N LEU A 517 -9.51 -70.41 -79.03
CA LEU A 517 -8.39 -70.40 -79.95
C LEU A 517 -7.28 -71.36 -79.48
N LEU A 518 -7.00 -71.35 -78.18
CA LEU A 518 -6.02 -72.26 -77.57
C LEU A 518 -6.45 -73.72 -77.64
N ILE A 519 -7.75 -74.00 -77.42
CA ILE A 519 -8.32 -75.35 -77.58
C ILE A 519 -8.31 -75.78 -79.06
N LEU A 520 -8.65 -74.89 -80.00
CA LEU A 520 -8.63 -75.17 -81.44
C LEU A 520 -7.21 -75.42 -81.94
N ILE A 521 -6.23 -74.63 -81.49
CA ILE A 521 -4.82 -74.82 -81.85
C ILE A 521 -4.28 -76.10 -81.20
N GLY A 522 -4.48 -76.30 -79.90
CA GLY A 522 -4.00 -77.50 -79.21
C GLY A 522 -4.66 -78.78 -79.69
N GLY A 523 -5.99 -78.76 -79.84
CA GLY A 523 -6.77 -79.86 -80.42
C GLY A 523 -6.44 -80.09 -81.89
N GLY A 524 -6.26 -79.03 -82.67
CA GLY A 524 -5.82 -79.10 -84.07
C GLY A 524 -4.44 -79.73 -84.21
N ILE A 525 -3.45 -79.31 -83.40
CA ILE A 525 -2.11 -79.90 -83.35
C ILE A 525 -2.18 -81.37 -82.94
N PHE A 526 -2.98 -81.70 -81.92
CA PHE A 526 -3.14 -83.07 -81.45
C PHE A 526 -3.78 -83.97 -82.52
N CYS A 527 -4.86 -83.52 -83.16
CA CYS A 527 -5.50 -84.22 -84.28
C CYS A 527 -4.53 -84.39 -85.45
N LEU A 528 -3.79 -83.34 -85.82
CA LEU A 528 -2.83 -83.38 -86.93
C LEU A 528 -1.67 -84.35 -86.62
N HIS A 529 -1.15 -84.34 -85.40
CA HIS A 529 -0.13 -85.27 -84.93
C HIS A 529 -0.63 -86.72 -84.98
N TYR A 530 -1.86 -86.98 -84.53
CA TYR A 530 -2.45 -88.32 -84.50
C TYR A 530 -2.77 -88.85 -85.91
N ILE A 531 -3.25 -87.99 -86.80
CA ILE A 531 -3.49 -88.33 -88.22
C ILE A 531 -2.17 -88.68 -88.92
N ILE A 532 -1.10 -87.92 -88.68
CA ILE A 532 0.22 -88.17 -89.29
C ILE A 532 0.85 -89.47 -88.75
N MET A 533 0.79 -89.70 -87.43
CA MET A 533 1.49 -90.82 -86.79
C MET A 533 0.70 -92.15 -86.86
N GLN A 534 -0.64 -92.09 -86.92
CA GLN A 534 -1.50 -93.27 -86.80
C GLN A 534 -2.64 -93.34 -87.84
N GLY A 535 -2.49 -92.64 -88.99
CA GLY A 535 -3.53 -92.56 -90.02
C GLY A 535 -4.13 -93.89 -90.50
N TYR A 536 -3.37 -94.98 -90.42
CA TYR A 536 -3.81 -96.33 -90.82
C TYR A 536 -4.89 -96.94 -89.91
N LEU A 537 -5.09 -96.43 -88.69
CA LEU A 537 -6.12 -96.91 -87.75
C LEU A 537 -7.54 -96.44 -88.11
N PHE A 538 -7.69 -95.50 -89.05
CA PHE A 538 -8.97 -94.86 -89.41
C PHE A 538 -9.67 -95.47 -90.63
N SER A 539 -9.20 -96.60 -91.16
CA SER A 539 -9.93 -97.38 -92.18
C SER A 539 -11.17 -98.08 -91.65
N ASP A 540 -11.35 -98.09 -90.32
CA ASP A 540 -12.51 -98.66 -89.62
C ASP A 540 -13.42 -97.53 -89.12
N VAL A 541 -14.66 -97.52 -89.61
CA VAL A 541 -15.67 -96.49 -89.32
C VAL A 541 -16.02 -96.45 -87.83
N GLU A 542 -16.01 -97.60 -87.14
CA GLU A 542 -16.33 -97.65 -85.71
C GLU A 542 -15.24 -96.98 -84.87
N LYS A 543 -13.96 -97.22 -85.19
CA LYS A 543 -12.82 -96.61 -84.49
C LYS A 543 -12.72 -95.10 -84.74
N LEU A 544 -13.04 -94.66 -85.96
CA LEU A 544 -13.14 -93.24 -86.29
C LEU A 544 -14.25 -92.56 -85.47
N SER A 545 -15.41 -93.21 -85.33
CA SER A 545 -16.53 -92.68 -84.55
C SER A 545 -16.22 -92.58 -83.05
N ALA A 546 -15.53 -93.58 -82.47
CA ALA A 546 -15.10 -93.58 -81.08
C ALA A 546 -14.05 -92.48 -80.79
N PHE A 547 -13.11 -92.26 -81.71
CA PHE A 547 -12.12 -91.19 -81.62
C PHE A 547 -12.77 -89.79 -81.65
N LEU A 548 -13.74 -89.58 -82.55
CA LEU A 548 -14.51 -88.32 -82.63
C LEU A 548 -15.34 -88.07 -81.37
N LEU A 549 -15.93 -89.11 -80.78
CA LEU A 549 -16.63 -89.03 -79.50
C LEU A 549 -15.69 -88.68 -78.35
N TYR A 550 -14.49 -89.28 -78.29
CA TYR A 550 -13.50 -88.97 -77.27
C TYR A 550 -13.00 -87.52 -77.38
N ILE A 551 -12.71 -87.04 -78.59
CA ILE A 551 -12.38 -85.64 -78.84
C ILE A 551 -13.54 -84.73 -78.43
N GLY A 552 -14.78 -85.07 -78.78
CA GLY A 552 -15.97 -84.32 -78.39
C GLY A 552 -16.13 -84.23 -76.87
N ALA A 553 -15.92 -85.32 -76.13
CA ALA A 553 -16.00 -85.36 -74.67
C ALA A 553 -14.87 -84.51 -74.02
N VAL A 554 -13.64 -84.62 -74.53
CA VAL A 554 -12.51 -83.80 -74.08
C VAL A 554 -12.77 -82.31 -74.37
N PHE A 555 -13.32 -81.99 -75.53
CA PHE A 555 -13.68 -80.64 -75.93
C PHE A 555 -14.76 -80.03 -75.01
N ILE A 556 -15.76 -80.82 -74.60
CA ILE A 556 -16.78 -80.41 -73.62
C ILE A 556 -16.15 -80.13 -72.24
N LEU A 557 -15.22 -80.97 -71.77
CA LEU A 557 -14.52 -80.74 -70.51
C LEU A 557 -13.68 -79.44 -70.55
N PHE A 558 -12.95 -79.20 -71.64
CA PHE A 558 -12.20 -77.94 -71.83
C PHE A 558 -13.12 -76.71 -71.94
N LEU A 559 -14.29 -76.84 -72.59
CA LEU A 559 -15.32 -75.80 -72.65
C LEU A 559 -15.88 -75.39 -71.28
N THR A 560 -15.76 -76.23 -70.26
CA THR A 560 -16.14 -75.88 -68.88
C THR A 560 -14.99 -75.26 -68.07
N ALA A 561 -13.74 -75.52 -68.45
CA ALA A 561 -12.55 -75.10 -67.71
C ALA A 561 -12.30 -73.58 -67.72
N TRP A 562 -12.72 -72.84 -68.76
CA TRP A 562 -12.53 -71.38 -68.81
C TRP A 562 -13.29 -70.61 -67.72
N LYS A 563 -14.35 -71.20 -67.15
CA LYS A 563 -15.11 -70.61 -66.04
C LYS A 563 -14.30 -70.60 -64.75
N ALA A 564 -13.37 -71.54 -64.54
CA ALA A 564 -12.61 -71.64 -63.30
C ALA A 564 -11.70 -70.41 -63.03
N PRO A 565 -10.87 -69.93 -63.98
CA PRO A 565 -10.12 -68.69 -63.82
C PRO A 565 -11.02 -67.46 -63.62
N TYR A 566 -12.17 -67.41 -64.30
CA TYR A 566 -13.15 -66.32 -64.16
C TYR A 566 -13.69 -66.22 -62.73
N TYR A 567 -14.13 -67.34 -62.15
CA TYR A 567 -14.60 -67.38 -60.76
C TYR A 567 -13.47 -67.15 -59.74
N TYR A 568 -12.24 -67.59 -60.05
CA TYR A 568 -11.07 -67.37 -59.20
C TYR A 568 -10.77 -65.89 -59.00
N PHE A 569 -10.66 -65.09 -60.08
CA PHE A 569 -10.39 -63.66 -59.97
C PHE A 569 -11.55 -62.88 -59.36
N LYS A 570 -12.80 -63.29 -59.63
CA LYS A 570 -13.99 -62.71 -58.98
C LYS A 570 -13.95 -62.90 -57.45
N LYS A 571 -13.65 -64.11 -56.99
CA LYS A 571 -13.52 -64.42 -55.56
C LYS A 571 -12.37 -63.67 -54.88
N LYS A 572 -11.28 -63.39 -55.61
CA LYS A 572 -10.17 -62.55 -55.11
C LYS A 572 -10.57 -61.09 -54.96
N ASN A 573 -11.26 -60.51 -55.95
CA ASN A 573 -11.82 -59.15 -55.83
C ASN A 573 -12.77 -59.01 -54.63
N GLU A 574 -13.70 -59.95 -54.46
CA GLU A 574 -14.63 -59.95 -53.33
C GLU A 574 -13.91 -59.99 -51.98
N ARG A 575 -12.79 -60.73 -51.88
CA ARG A 575 -11.98 -60.79 -50.66
C ARG A 575 -11.30 -59.46 -50.35
N VAL A 576 -10.64 -58.86 -51.34
CA VAL A 576 -9.93 -57.58 -51.18
C VAL A 576 -10.90 -56.46 -50.79
N LEU A 577 -12.09 -56.43 -51.40
CA LEU A 577 -13.13 -55.46 -51.04
C LEU A 577 -13.70 -55.67 -49.63
N LYS A 578 -13.76 -56.92 -49.16
CA LYS A 578 -14.14 -57.23 -47.79
C LYS A 578 -13.08 -56.74 -46.79
N GLU A 579 -11.81 -56.95 -47.07
CA GLU A 579 -10.70 -56.43 -46.24
C GLU A 579 -10.70 -54.90 -46.18
N LEU A 580 -10.93 -54.24 -47.33
CA LEU A 580 -11.09 -52.78 -47.39
C LEU A 580 -12.27 -52.28 -46.55
N LYS A 581 -13.40 -53.00 -46.59
CA LYS A 581 -14.57 -52.69 -45.78
C LYS A 581 -14.27 -52.78 -44.28
N ASP A 582 -13.66 -53.87 -43.84
CA ASP A 582 -13.34 -54.09 -42.42
C ASP A 582 -12.38 -52.99 -41.90
N LYS A 583 -11.38 -52.61 -42.71
CA LYS A 583 -10.46 -51.51 -42.41
C LYS A 583 -11.13 -50.14 -42.39
N MET A 584 -12.11 -49.91 -43.26
CA MET A 584 -12.89 -48.67 -43.28
C MET A 584 -13.75 -48.54 -42.01
N GLU A 585 -14.35 -49.63 -41.53
CA GLU A 585 -15.11 -49.61 -40.28
C GLU A 585 -14.22 -49.28 -39.06
N GLU A 586 -12.97 -49.75 -39.05
CA GLU A 586 -11.96 -49.42 -38.05
C GLU A 586 -11.60 -47.93 -38.10
N PHE A 587 -11.35 -47.38 -39.30
CA PHE A 587 -11.09 -45.96 -39.52
C PHE A 587 -12.25 -45.07 -39.03
N ILE A 588 -13.49 -45.37 -39.44
CA ILE A 588 -14.68 -44.62 -39.01
C ILE A 588 -14.85 -44.66 -37.48
N LYS A 589 -14.58 -45.80 -36.82
CA LYS A 589 -14.60 -45.87 -35.35
C LYS A 589 -13.53 -44.97 -34.72
N GLY A 590 -12.31 -44.98 -35.26
CA GLY A 590 -11.22 -44.11 -34.82
C GLY A 590 -11.55 -42.62 -34.96
N TYR A 591 -12.20 -42.25 -36.07
CA TYR A 591 -12.65 -40.89 -36.36
C TYR A 591 -13.58 -40.31 -35.28
N PHE A 592 -14.66 -41.02 -34.92
CA PHE A 592 -15.58 -40.54 -33.89
C PHE A 592 -14.93 -40.51 -32.50
N LYS A 593 -14.03 -41.45 -32.20
CA LYS A 593 -13.27 -41.44 -30.94
C LYS A 593 -12.35 -40.23 -30.83
N LYS A 594 -11.72 -39.79 -31.92
CA LYS A 594 -10.89 -38.56 -31.96
C LYS A 594 -11.73 -37.32 -31.66
N LYS A 595 -12.92 -37.22 -32.27
CA LYS A 595 -13.89 -36.15 -32.01
C LYS A 595 -14.26 -36.07 -30.52
N GLU A 596 -14.64 -37.20 -29.93
CA GLU A 596 -15.01 -37.29 -28.51
C GLU A 596 -13.84 -36.89 -27.60
N ASN A 597 -12.65 -37.42 -27.85
CA ASN A 597 -11.45 -37.08 -27.07
C ASN A 597 -11.11 -35.59 -27.15
N PHE A 598 -11.19 -34.97 -28.34
CA PHE A 598 -10.92 -33.55 -28.51
C PHE A 598 -11.96 -32.68 -27.78
N GLN A 599 -13.24 -33.04 -27.90
CA GLN A 599 -14.31 -32.32 -27.21
C GLN A 599 -14.17 -32.44 -25.69
N ASP A 600 -13.83 -33.62 -25.17
CA ASP A 600 -13.58 -33.84 -23.75
C ASP A 600 -12.34 -33.10 -23.25
N TYR A 601 -11.29 -33.01 -24.06
CA TYR A 601 -10.08 -32.23 -23.75
C TYR A 601 -10.41 -30.74 -23.60
N ILE A 602 -11.05 -30.13 -24.60
CA ILE A 602 -11.43 -28.72 -24.56
C ILE A 602 -12.36 -28.42 -23.38
N ASN A 603 -13.34 -29.29 -23.12
CA ASN A 603 -14.23 -29.13 -21.96
C ASN A 603 -13.50 -29.26 -20.62
N THR A 604 -12.51 -30.13 -20.54
CA THR A 604 -11.69 -30.29 -19.32
C THR A 604 -10.82 -29.05 -19.07
N ILE A 605 -10.24 -28.45 -20.13
CA ILE A 605 -9.53 -27.16 -20.02
C ILE A 605 -10.50 -26.05 -19.63
N ASN A 606 -11.67 -26.00 -20.26
CA ASN A 606 -12.69 -25.00 -19.97
C ASN A 606 -13.08 -24.99 -18.49
N GLU A 607 -13.28 -26.18 -17.92
CA GLU A 607 -13.56 -26.38 -16.49
C GLU A 607 -12.38 -26.00 -15.60
N LEU A 608 -11.15 -26.37 -15.99
CA LEU A 608 -9.93 -26.03 -15.26
C LEU A 608 -9.73 -24.51 -15.15
N ASP A 609 -9.96 -23.78 -16.24
CA ASP A 609 -9.87 -22.31 -16.25
C ASP A 609 -10.94 -21.68 -15.34
N ALA A 610 -12.16 -22.23 -15.34
CA ALA A 610 -13.24 -21.74 -14.48
C ALA A 610 -12.93 -21.96 -13.00
N VAL A 611 -12.43 -23.13 -12.63
CA VAL A 611 -12.00 -23.45 -11.25
C VAL A 611 -10.86 -22.54 -10.83
N THR A 612 -9.85 -22.35 -11.68
CA THR A 612 -8.69 -21.50 -11.37
C THR A 612 -9.11 -20.05 -11.17
N SER A 613 -9.93 -19.50 -12.07
CA SER A 613 -10.45 -18.14 -11.94
C SER A 613 -11.31 -17.95 -10.68
N HIS A 614 -12.03 -18.98 -10.24
CA HIS A 614 -12.81 -18.93 -9.00
C HIS A 614 -11.93 -18.95 -7.75
N ILE A 615 -10.83 -19.73 -7.76
CA ILE A 615 -9.82 -19.72 -6.69
C ILE A 615 -9.21 -18.33 -6.53
N ASP A 616 -8.78 -17.70 -7.64
CA ASP A 616 -8.22 -16.34 -7.62
C ASP A 616 -9.18 -15.34 -6.97
N ARG A 617 -10.48 -15.43 -7.31
CA ARG A 617 -11.52 -14.56 -6.74
C ARG A 617 -11.65 -14.76 -5.23
N LEU A 618 -11.67 -16.00 -4.76
CA LEU A 618 -11.74 -16.30 -3.32
C LEU A 618 -10.49 -15.83 -2.57
N GLN A 619 -9.31 -15.90 -3.20
CA GLN A 619 -8.07 -15.39 -2.62
C GLN A 619 -8.07 -13.86 -2.47
N ALA A 620 -8.53 -13.13 -3.50
CA ALA A 620 -8.66 -11.68 -3.43
C ALA A 620 -9.60 -11.25 -2.29
N ILE A 621 -10.75 -11.92 -2.13
CA ILE A 621 -11.67 -11.70 -1.01
C ILE A 621 -10.96 -11.91 0.34
N LYS A 622 -10.19 -12.99 0.47
CA LYS A 622 -9.44 -13.30 1.71
C LYS A 622 -8.44 -12.20 2.07
N GLU A 623 -7.70 -11.68 1.09
CA GLU A 623 -6.74 -10.59 1.28
C GLU A 623 -7.42 -9.29 1.70
N SER A 624 -8.51 -8.92 1.01
CA SER A 624 -9.32 -7.74 1.31
C SER A 624 -9.83 -7.75 2.76
N LEU A 625 -10.42 -8.88 3.20
CA LEU A 625 -10.90 -9.06 4.58
C LEU A 625 -9.77 -8.94 5.62
N SER A 626 -8.58 -9.47 5.32
CA SER A 626 -7.40 -9.38 6.20
C SER A 626 -6.94 -7.93 6.40
N VAL A 627 -6.89 -7.14 5.32
CA VAL A 627 -6.51 -5.72 5.38
C VAL A 627 -7.52 -4.91 6.20
N THR A 628 -8.82 -5.10 5.95
CA THR A 628 -9.87 -4.43 6.72
C THR A 628 -9.80 -4.79 8.22
N SER A 629 -9.53 -6.05 8.53
CA SER A 629 -9.37 -6.55 9.90
C SER A 629 -8.20 -5.89 10.64
N ARG A 630 -7.03 -5.82 9.99
CA ARG A 630 -5.84 -5.15 10.55
C ARG A 630 -6.09 -3.67 10.81
N ARG A 631 -6.72 -2.97 9.86
CA ARG A 631 -7.04 -1.55 10.00
C ARG A 631 -7.98 -1.30 11.19
N ARG A 632 -9.02 -2.11 11.36
CA ARG A 632 -9.94 -2.00 12.51
C ARG A 632 -9.24 -2.28 13.85
N LEU A 633 -8.37 -3.29 13.91
CA LEU A 633 -7.58 -3.57 15.11
C LEU A 633 -6.71 -2.38 15.48
N TRP A 634 -6.02 -1.78 14.50
CA TRP A 634 -5.23 -0.57 14.71
C TRP A 634 -6.09 0.57 15.26
N HIS A 635 -7.24 0.87 14.64
CA HIS A 635 -8.16 1.91 15.14
C HIS A 635 -8.63 1.64 16.57
N LYS A 636 -8.95 0.38 16.91
CA LYS A 636 -9.35 0.00 18.27
C LYS A 636 -8.24 0.28 19.28
N VAL A 637 -7.00 -0.10 18.98
CA VAL A 637 -5.84 0.15 19.84
C VAL A 637 -5.62 1.65 20.03
N GLN A 638 -5.71 2.45 18.95
CA GLN A 638 -5.58 3.90 19.06
C GLN A 638 -6.69 4.51 19.92
N ILE A 639 -7.95 4.14 19.71
CA ILE A 639 -9.07 4.64 20.53
C ILE A 639 -8.87 4.29 22.02
N GLN A 640 -8.41 3.07 22.32
CA GLN A 640 -8.12 2.64 23.69
C GLN A 640 -6.99 3.46 24.31
N GLU A 641 -5.94 3.75 23.55
CA GLU A 641 -4.82 4.56 24.02
C GLU A 641 -5.24 6.01 24.29
N HIS A 642 -6.00 6.63 23.39
CA HIS A 642 -6.54 7.98 23.62
C HIS A 642 -7.51 8.02 24.80
N LEU A 643 -8.33 6.97 25.01
CA LEU A 643 -9.16 6.86 26.21
C LEU A 643 -8.31 6.75 27.47
N ARG A 644 -7.25 5.95 27.46
CA ARG A 644 -6.30 5.83 28.58
C ARG A 644 -5.67 7.19 28.91
N LYS A 645 -5.15 7.89 27.89
CA LYS A 645 -4.58 9.24 28.04
C LYS A 645 -5.60 10.24 28.58
N SER A 646 -6.83 10.21 28.09
CA SER A 646 -7.88 11.11 28.57
C SER A 646 -8.25 10.86 30.04
N GLY A 647 -8.04 9.65 30.57
CA GLY A 647 -8.22 9.30 31.99
C GLY A 647 -7.37 10.15 32.94
N TYR A 648 -6.18 10.56 32.49
CA TYR A 648 -5.28 11.46 33.22
C TYR A 648 -5.95 12.79 33.64
N PHE A 649 -6.91 13.27 32.84
CA PHE A 649 -7.63 14.51 33.10
C PHE A 649 -8.96 14.31 33.82
N ASP A 650 -9.23 13.15 34.41
CA ASP A 650 -10.49 12.90 35.10
C ASP A 650 -10.71 13.83 36.31
N SER A 651 -9.65 14.31 36.96
CA SER A 651 -9.75 15.32 38.04
C SER A 651 -10.47 16.60 37.59
N LEU A 652 -10.28 17.04 36.34
CA LEU A 652 -11.00 18.18 35.75
C LEU A 652 -12.50 17.94 35.60
N MET A 653 -12.90 16.67 35.45
CA MET A 653 -14.31 16.30 35.38
C MET A 653 -15.00 16.34 36.74
N TYR A 654 -14.25 16.23 37.84
CA TYR A 654 -14.79 16.28 39.20
C TYR A 654 -15.06 17.70 39.71
N SER A 655 -14.31 18.70 39.22
CA SER A 655 -14.52 20.12 39.60
C SER A 655 -15.71 20.75 38.88
N LEU A 656 -16.13 20.18 37.75
CA LEU A 656 -17.43 20.45 37.15
C LEU A 656 -18.52 19.92 38.08
N ASN A 657 -19.37 20.80 38.62
CA ASN A 657 -20.59 20.45 39.35
C ASN A 657 -21.60 19.72 38.43
N TYR A 658 -21.27 18.53 37.94
CA TYR A 658 -22.19 17.65 37.26
C TYR A 658 -23.04 16.94 38.31
N SER A 659 -24.19 17.51 38.64
CA SER A 659 -25.27 16.82 39.33
C SER A 659 -25.88 15.77 38.38
N GLY A 660 -25.38 14.55 38.44
CA GLY A 660 -25.91 13.41 37.68
C GLY A 660 -25.05 12.15 37.77
N ASP A 661 -25.57 11.03 37.24
CA ASP A 661 -25.06 9.64 37.25
C ASP A 661 -23.56 9.43 36.93
N TYR A 662 -22.83 10.48 36.52
CA TYR A 662 -21.39 10.48 36.29
C TYR A 662 -20.56 10.27 37.56
N ARG A 663 -20.97 10.83 38.72
CA ARG A 663 -20.25 10.67 40.00
C ARG A 663 -20.18 9.20 40.46
N ASN A 664 -21.16 8.38 40.10
CA ASN A 664 -21.26 6.98 40.51
C ASN A 664 -20.45 6.01 39.63
N ARG A 665 -20.02 6.43 38.42
CA ARG A 665 -19.27 5.56 37.48
C ARG A 665 -17.76 5.61 37.66
N HIS A 666 -17.25 6.67 38.27
CA HIS A 666 -15.83 6.78 38.59
C HIS A 666 -15.61 6.40 40.06
N LYS A 667 -15.67 5.10 40.36
CA LYS A 667 -15.16 4.57 41.63
C LYS A 667 -13.67 4.91 41.71
N SER A 668 -13.33 5.78 42.65
CA SER A 668 -12.00 6.03 43.21
C SER A 668 -10.85 5.46 42.38
N VAL A 669 -10.27 6.29 41.52
CA VAL A 669 -8.87 6.13 41.17
C VAL A 669 -8.10 6.04 42.49
N SER A 670 -7.35 4.96 42.70
CA SER A 670 -6.65 4.71 43.96
C SER A 670 -5.78 5.91 44.32
N LEU A 671 -5.82 6.31 45.59
CA LEU A 671 -5.11 7.48 46.15
C LEU A 671 -3.58 7.47 45.91
N ASP A 672 -3.00 6.35 45.49
CA ASP A 672 -1.59 6.29 45.07
C ASP A 672 -1.31 7.11 43.78
N GLU A 673 -2.32 7.34 42.91
CA GLU A 673 -2.18 8.24 41.75
C GLU A 673 -2.36 9.74 42.10
N LYS A 674 -2.79 10.07 43.34
CA LYS A 674 -3.02 11.45 43.79
C LYS A 674 -1.84 12.11 44.49
N LYS A 675 -0.85 11.34 44.94
CA LYS A 675 0.37 11.87 45.60
C LYS A 675 1.40 12.41 44.61
N ASP A 676 1.08 12.38 43.32
CA ASP A 676 2.07 12.26 42.26
C ASP A 676 1.77 13.27 41.15
N VAL A 677 1.82 14.56 41.46
CA VAL A 677 1.75 15.62 40.44
C VAL A 677 3.07 16.37 40.38
N ILE A 678 3.81 16.39 41.50
CA ILE A 678 5.13 17.00 41.60
C ILE A 678 6.22 15.93 41.70
N HIS A 679 5.93 14.79 42.33
CA HIS A 679 6.84 13.63 42.32
C HIS A 679 6.71 12.75 41.07
N ASN A 680 5.74 13.05 40.21
CA ASN A 680 5.43 12.23 39.04
C ASN A 680 6.17 12.71 37.80
N ARG A 681 7.08 11.85 37.33
CA ARG A 681 7.81 11.98 36.06
C ARG A 681 6.87 12.20 34.85
N LEU A 682 5.57 11.95 35.00
CA LEU A 682 4.52 12.10 33.98
C LEU A 682 4.03 13.54 33.74
N TYR A 683 4.20 14.50 34.67
CA TYR A 683 3.76 15.91 34.49
C TYR A 683 4.95 16.84 34.20
N TRP A 684 6.06 16.58 34.89
CA TRP A 684 7.27 17.39 34.91
C TRP A 684 8.47 16.43 34.93
N PRO A 685 9.36 16.37 33.92
CA PRO A 685 10.59 15.57 34.03
C PRO A 685 11.46 16.10 35.16
N GLN A 686 11.92 15.27 36.10
CA GLN A 686 12.79 15.74 37.16
C GLN A 686 14.15 16.14 36.57
N GLY A 687 14.68 17.31 36.96
CA GLY A 687 16.09 17.61 36.73
C GLY A 687 16.95 16.58 37.44
N GLU A 688 18.16 16.35 36.95
CA GLU A 688 19.13 15.47 37.59
C GLU A 688 19.24 15.83 39.07
N GLN A 689 18.68 14.98 39.94
CA GLN A 689 19.24 14.83 41.27
C GLN A 689 20.61 14.22 41.03
N GLU A 690 21.65 15.06 41.07
CA GLU A 690 22.99 14.58 41.42
C GLU A 690 22.81 13.63 42.60
N GLY A 691 23.27 12.40 42.39
CA GLY A 691 22.95 11.28 43.26
C GLY A 691 23.38 11.57 44.69
N GLU A 692 22.41 11.59 45.60
CA GLU A 692 22.58 11.22 47.00
C GLU A 692 21.19 10.84 47.52
N TYR A 693 21.10 9.71 48.22
CA TYR A 693 19.88 9.04 48.72
C TYR A 693 19.29 7.93 47.84
N ALA A 694 20.12 6.90 47.62
CA ALA A 694 19.70 5.50 47.73
C ALA A 694 19.67 5.08 49.21
#